data_AF-A0A1Z9M0V2-F1
#
_entry.id   AF-A0A1Z9M0V2-F1
#
_cell.length_a   1.000
_cell.length_b   1.000
_cell.length_c   1.000
_cell.angle_alpha   90.00
_cell.angle_beta   90.00
_cell.angle_gamma   90.00
#
_symmetry.space_group_name_H-M   'P 1'
#
loop_
_entity.id
_entity.type
_entity.pdbx_description
1 polymer ?
#
loop_
_entity_poly.entity_id
_entity_poly.type
_entity_poly.pdbx_seq_one_letter_code
_entity_poly.pdbx_strand_id
1 'polypeptide(L)'
;MADKTPVRVVFNASNVATGMAEFQSGETVAVTHGGTGLSSIGSAGQILKVNAAGSALEFSPEGDVSITNLVAPTNSDLTFSTSGTGNIILDSITVRGTTLSSADSSAIQINEGLNVDGSLTLTGSTAVTSILDEDAMGSNSATALATQQSIKAYVDTHDANIASDTLTFTNKTFDVEGTGNSISNIDVADLKSGVLDTDISSVSGSDDTLASAKAIKTYVDAQVTASDLDFSTDDSTALSIDLDSETLHFAGGTGITTSSSTNTVTFTIDSTVATLTDSQTLTNKILTSPTIATPTITGNAIVNEIVSNGTNADLSIEASGTGNINLTAGADVVIPVNIGLILDGTGAEKIESDGTDISISVGANGDINIPADIGLTFGNDGEKIEGDGTDLTITGNNIKLTATADVIIPTNVGLHFTDANEKIESDGSKITITSGGTAFALPTADGSAGQALVTDGAGTLSFDTVATTVSDDTLAIVRNNKNLNASARTIDSFNTTFNDSAWYMMVQNDLVNEVVSTQCFAVSTNGSDGFLGANRGIESGGGSTVPTMTADVSNTMVRVRAAGSSADCITSFYKIPLSSANTADATRGNTITTSNTDVDSASESIDTFAHATFRGAKYFISIDNDSKTEVDTIEALVVHDGSDAYITAYGGSRTGSN
;
A
#
# COMPACT_ATOMS: atom_id res chain seq x y z
N MET A 1 55.52 -11.12 -32.32
CA MET A 1 55.56 -12.12 -33.40
C MET A 1 55.36 -11.40 -34.74
N ALA A 2 56.20 -11.56 -35.78
CA ALA A 2 57.24 -12.57 -36.02
C ALA A 2 58.65 -12.01 -36.33
N ASP A 3 59.28 -12.35 -37.48
CA ASP A 3 60.74 -12.62 -37.55
C ASP A 3 61.64 -11.78 -38.52
N LYS A 4 62.97 -12.08 -38.57
CA LYS A 4 64.13 -11.14 -38.57
C LYS A 4 65.18 -11.31 -39.71
N THR A 5 66.40 -10.72 -39.55
CA THR A 5 67.77 -11.25 -39.91
C THR A 5 68.94 -10.38 -39.29
N PRO A 6 70.27 -10.74 -39.31
CA PRO A 6 71.30 -10.11 -38.42
C PRO A 6 72.80 -9.87 -38.87
N VAL A 7 73.45 -8.80 -38.32
CA VAL A 7 74.85 -8.68 -37.73
C VAL A 7 76.12 -8.26 -38.57
N ARG A 8 77.04 -7.44 -37.97
CA ARG A 8 78.40 -7.04 -38.50
C ARG A 8 78.96 -5.63 -38.06
N VAL A 9 80.25 -5.23 -38.34
CA VAL A 9 80.86 -3.85 -38.17
C VAL A 9 81.86 -3.42 -39.32
N VAL A 10 83.11 -2.86 -39.26
CA VAL A 10 84.24 -2.54 -38.32
C VAL A 10 85.11 -1.32 -38.90
N PHE A 11 86.41 -1.05 -38.57
CA PHE A 11 87.12 0.26 -38.85
C PHE A 11 88.69 0.27 -38.99
N ASN A 12 89.30 1.35 -39.55
CA ASN A 12 90.72 1.84 -39.35
C ASN A 12 90.93 3.29 -39.94
N ALA A 13 92.11 3.91 -39.73
CA ALA A 13 92.47 5.33 -39.93
C ALA A 13 92.73 5.83 -41.37
N SER A 14 92.90 4.97 -42.36
CA SER A 14 92.67 5.37 -43.76
C SER A 14 91.21 5.15 -44.18
N ASN A 15 90.64 4.08 -43.62
CA ASN A 15 89.56 3.24 -44.14
C ASN A 15 89.51 1.98 -43.25
N VAL A 16 88.37 1.29 -43.18
CA VAL A 16 88.24 -0.19 -43.25
C VAL A 16 89.01 -1.06 -42.22
N ALA A 17 88.37 -1.88 -41.38
CA ALA A 17 87.66 -3.12 -41.76
C ALA A 17 86.22 -2.94 -42.29
N THR A 18 85.58 -3.79 -43.12
CA THR A 18 85.56 -5.25 -43.40
C THR A 18 84.47 -6.13 -42.72
N GLY A 19 83.23 -5.60 -42.58
CA GLY A 19 81.95 -6.38 -42.66
C GLY A 19 81.12 -6.40 -41.37
N MET A 20 79.78 -6.24 -41.30
CA MET A 20 78.57 -6.45 -42.17
C MET A 20 77.32 -5.68 -41.56
N ALA A 21 76.02 -5.97 -41.84
CA ALA A 21 74.84 -5.15 -41.40
C ALA A 21 73.44 -5.87 -41.21
N GLU A 22 72.40 -5.09 -40.81
CA GLU A 22 70.90 -5.32 -40.85
C GLU A 22 70.29 -6.43 -39.93
N PHE A 23 68.97 -6.70 -39.75
CA PHE A 23 67.65 -6.36 -40.40
C PHE A 23 66.46 -6.12 -39.38
N GLN A 24 65.15 -6.24 -39.76
CA GLN A 24 63.93 -5.77 -39.00
C GLN A 24 62.61 -6.61 -39.17
N SER A 25 61.55 -6.37 -38.34
CA SER A 25 60.08 -6.59 -38.63
C SER A 25 59.11 -5.92 -37.59
N GLY A 26 57.89 -6.41 -37.28
CA GLY A 26 56.89 -5.77 -36.37
C GLY A 26 55.51 -6.46 -36.14
N GLU A 27 54.58 -5.85 -35.35
CA GLU A 27 53.35 -6.48 -34.77
C GLU A 27 52.22 -5.50 -34.27
N THR A 28 50.91 -5.87 -34.28
CA THR A 28 49.70 -5.17 -33.69
C THR A 28 48.49 -6.14 -33.48
N VAL A 29 47.43 -6.01 -32.64
CA VAL A 29 46.96 -5.16 -31.48
C VAL A 29 46.00 -3.94 -31.72
N ALA A 30 44.73 -3.95 -31.19
CA ALA A 30 43.80 -2.78 -30.98
C ALA A 30 42.42 -3.10 -30.31
N VAL A 31 41.69 -2.22 -29.59
CA VAL A 31 42.02 -1.25 -28.50
C VAL A 31 40.93 -1.31 -27.41
N THR A 32 41.10 -0.84 -26.17
CA THR A 32 42.37 -0.41 -25.54
C THR A 32 43.38 -1.55 -25.36
N HIS A 33 42.99 -2.77 -25.78
CA HIS A 33 43.88 -3.86 -26.16
C HIS A 33 45.22 -3.34 -26.79
N GLY A 34 46.42 -3.72 -26.33
CA GLY A 34 46.73 -4.65 -25.23
C GLY A 34 46.02 -6.00 -25.37
N GLY A 35 45.33 -6.42 -24.31
CA GLY A 35 44.23 -7.38 -24.36
C GLY A 35 43.82 -7.78 -22.95
N THR A 36 42.61 -7.42 -22.51
CA THR A 36 42.21 -7.52 -21.10
C THR A 36 40.89 -8.27 -20.85
N GLY A 37 39.99 -8.34 -21.83
CA GLY A 37 38.78 -9.18 -21.76
C GLY A 37 37.56 -8.62 -21.02
N LEU A 38 37.56 -7.35 -20.60
CA LEU A 38 36.38 -6.70 -20.00
C LEU A 38 35.56 -5.90 -21.03
N SER A 39 34.26 -5.76 -20.78
CA SER A 39 33.29 -5.05 -21.63
C SER A 39 33.07 -3.57 -21.26
N SER A 40 33.43 -3.17 -20.03
CA SER A 40 33.30 -1.79 -19.52
C SER A 40 34.39 -1.50 -18.48
N ILE A 41 34.68 -0.21 -18.28
CA ILE A 41 35.68 0.34 -17.34
C ILE A 41 35.03 1.00 -16.10
N GLY A 42 33.71 0.88 -15.94
CA GLY A 42 32.98 1.42 -14.78
C GLY A 42 32.25 2.73 -15.07
N SER A 43 31.89 3.46 -14.01
CA SER A 43 31.12 4.71 -14.05
C SER A 43 31.88 5.86 -13.37
N ALA A 44 31.49 7.10 -13.67
CA ALA A 44 32.11 8.29 -13.06
C ALA A 44 32.02 8.26 -11.52
N GLY A 45 33.02 8.86 -10.86
CA GLY A 45 33.18 8.84 -9.40
C GLY A 45 33.82 7.56 -8.82
N GLN A 46 33.72 6.43 -9.52
CA GLN A 46 34.19 5.15 -8.95
C GLN A 46 35.70 5.09 -8.76
N ILE A 47 36.12 4.57 -7.60
CA ILE A 47 37.53 4.32 -7.25
C ILE A 47 37.86 2.84 -7.41
N LEU A 48 39.05 2.53 -7.94
CA LEU A 48 39.51 1.15 -8.13
C LEU A 48 40.27 0.68 -6.88
N LYS A 49 39.77 -0.37 -6.22
CA LYS A 49 40.37 -0.97 -5.03
C LYS A 49 40.65 -2.46 -5.23
N VAL A 50 41.38 -3.09 -4.32
CA VAL A 50 41.45 -4.56 -4.26
C VAL A 50 40.16 -5.09 -3.63
N ASN A 51 39.60 -6.16 -4.18
CA ASN A 51 38.39 -6.80 -3.62
C ASN A 51 38.65 -7.39 -2.23
N ALA A 52 37.57 -7.64 -1.48
CA ALA A 52 37.66 -8.14 -0.10
C ALA A 52 38.39 -9.50 0.06
N ALA A 53 38.57 -10.24 -1.04
CA ALA A 53 39.30 -11.52 -1.09
C ALA A 53 40.78 -11.38 -1.47
N GLY A 54 41.28 -10.16 -1.76
CA GLY A 54 42.67 -9.92 -2.15
C GLY A 54 43.06 -10.45 -3.54
N SER A 55 42.09 -10.83 -4.37
CA SER A 55 42.28 -11.68 -5.57
C SER A 55 41.98 -10.99 -6.90
N ALA A 56 41.27 -9.86 -6.89
CA ALA A 56 40.98 -9.06 -8.08
C ALA A 56 40.90 -7.57 -7.72
N LEU A 57 40.90 -6.71 -8.74
CA LEU A 57 40.59 -5.29 -8.59
C LEU A 57 39.11 -5.06 -8.91
N GLU A 58 38.43 -4.28 -8.07
CA GLU A 58 37.00 -3.95 -8.21
C GLU A 58 36.76 -2.44 -8.14
N PHE A 59 35.80 -1.96 -8.93
CA PHE A 59 35.36 -0.57 -8.89
C PHE A 59 34.34 -0.39 -7.75
N SER A 60 34.63 0.54 -6.85
CA SER A 60 33.82 0.87 -5.68
C SER A 60 33.20 2.27 -5.85
N PRO A 61 32.04 2.57 -5.23
CA PRO A 61 31.54 3.95 -5.14
C PRO A 61 32.54 4.91 -4.49
N GLU A 62 32.31 6.21 -4.65
CA GLU A 62 33.09 7.29 -4.01
C GLU A 62 33.24 7.06 -2.50
N GLY A 63 34.46 7.25 -2.00
CA GLY A 63 34.85 6.98 -0.61
C GLY A 63 36.36 7.14 -0.41
N ASP A 64 36.83 6.90 0.81
CA ASP A 64 38.21 7.24 1.20
C ASP A 64 39.28 6.42 0.48
N VAL A 65 40.11 7.11 -0.30
CA VAL A 65 41.25 6.54 -1.02
C VAL A 65 42.44 6.39 -0.07
N SER A 66 42.43 5.30 0.72
CA SER A 66 43.53 4.98 1.63
C SER A 66 44.76 4.47 0.87
N ILE A 67 45.78 5.32 0.74
CA ILE A 67 47.08 4.99 0.11
C ILE A 67 48.20 5.34 1.10
N THR A 68 48.93 4.33 1.59
CA THR A 68 49.98 4.49 2.62
C THR A 68 51.13 5.41 2.18
N ASN A 69 51.48 5.36 0.89
CA ASN A 69 52.58 6.13 0.29
C ASN A 69 52.14 6.74 -1.04
N LEU A 70 51.30 7.77 -0.99
CA LEU A 70 51.05 8.61 -2.17
C LEU A 70 52.26 9.53 -2.38
N VAL A 71 52.97 9.33 -3.48
CA VAL A 71 54.17 10.11 -3.86
C VAL A 71 54.06 10.54 -5.32
N ALA A 72 54.27 11.83 -5.58
CA ALA A 72 54.44 12.31 -6.95
C ALA A 72 55.76 11.77 -7.56
N PRO A 73 55.82 11.59 -8.89
CA PRO A 73 57.08 11.32 -9.59
C PRO A 73 58.14 12.37 -9.24
N THR A 74 59.40 11.96 -9.12
CA THR A 74 60.48 12.82 -8.62
C THR A 74 60.54 14.17 -9.35
N ASN A 75 60.45 15.25 -8.58
CA ASN A 75 60.46 16.65 -9.03
C ASN A 75 59.22 17.08 -9.84
N SER A 76 58.09 16.35 -9.74
CA SER A 76 56.75 16.87 -10.01
C SER A 76 56.04 17.20 -8.71
N ASP A 77 55.19 18.23 -8.70
CA ASP A 77 54.41 18.60 -7.53
C ASP A 77 53.31 17.55 -7.25
N LEU A 78 53.10 17.22 -5.96
CA LEU A 78 51.92 16.46 -5.53
C LEU A 78 50.76 17.44 -5.29
N THR A 79 50.20 17.95 -6.38
CA THR A 79 49.11 18.91 -6.33
C THR A 79 47.80 18.23 -5.93
N PHE A 80 47.39 18.45 -4.68
CA PHE A 80 45.99 18.29 -4.30
C PHE A 80 45.24 19.56 -4.72
N SER A 81 44.12 19.40 -5.43
CA SER A 81 43.25 20.50 -5.83
C SER A 81 41.79 20.09 -5.74
N THR A 82 40.95 21.03 -5.33
CA THR A 82 39.50 20.91 -5.39
C THR A 82 39.01 21.34 -6.78
N SER A 83 38.02 20.64 -7.34
CA SER A 83 37.47 20.92 -8.68
C SER A 83 36.54 22.15 -8.72
N GLY A 84 36.42 22.86 -7.60
CA GLY A 84 35.61 24.06 -7.39
C GLY A 84 36.07 24.76 -6.10
N THR A 85 35.26 25.67 -5.55
CA THR A 85 35.63 26.53 -4.41
C THR A 85 35.66 25.84 -3.04
N GLY A 86 36.04 24.56 -2.98
CA GLY A 86 36.20 23.81 -1.74
C GLY A 86 37.58 24.01 -1.12
N ASN A 87 37.65 23.96 0.21
CA ASN A 87 38.92 23.93 0.95
C ASN A 87 39.50 22.51 0.99
N ILE A 88 40.83 22.41 1.13
CA ILE A 88 41.48 21.18 1.58
C ILE A 88 41.53 21.24 3.10
N ILE A 89 40.75 20.39 3.77
CA ILE A 89 40.65 20.33 5.23
C ILE A 89 41.54 19.20 5.74
N LEU A 90 42.38 19.48 6.74
CA LEU A 90 43.35 18.57 7.33
C LEU A 90 43.40 18.81 8.85
N ASP A 91 43.30 17.75 9.67
CA ASP A 91 43.35 17.88 11.14
C ASP A 91 44.70 18.39 11.66
N SER A 92 45.79 18.04 10.97
CA SER A 92 47.13 18.54 11.25
C SER A 92 47.96 18.63 9.98
N ILE A 93 48.85 19.63 9.92
CA ILE A 93 49.75 19.86 8.80
C ILE A 93 51.21 19.82 9.30
N THR A 94 51.99 18.87 8.80
CA THR A 94 53.44 18.77 9.09
C THR A 94 54.23 19.09 7.83
N VAL A 95 54.61 20.36 7.67
CA VAL A 95 55.47 20.79 6.56
C VAL A 95 56.91 20.43 6.89
N ARG A 96 57.51 19.54 6.08
CA ARG A 96 58.91 19.11 6.23
C ARG A 96 59.92 19.99 5.48
N GLY A 97 59.42 20.98 4.73
CA GLY A 97 60.21 22.08 4.18
C GLY A 97 60.29 23.26 5.17
N THR A 98 61.12 24.25 4.88
CA THR A 98 61.37 25.41 5.76
C THR A 98 60.37 26.55 5.61
N THR A 99 59.44 26.45 4.66
CA THR A 99 58.64 27.60 4.21
C THR A 99 57.17 27.23 4.15
N LEU A 100 56.40 27.73 5.10
CA LEU A 100 54.99 28.04 4.88
C LEU A 100 54.97 29.39 4.14
N SER A 101 54.19 29.52 3.06
CA SER A 101 54.16 30.75 2.26
C SER A 101 52.74 31.09 1.82
N SER A 102 52.32 32.31 2.13
CA SER A 102 51.08 32.91 1.66
C SER A 102 51.36 33.73 0.39
N ALA A 103 51.98 33.13 -0.64
CA ALA A 103 52.66 33.88 -1.71
C ALA A 103 51.76 34.78 -2.59
N ASP A 104 50.46 34.50 -2.62
CA ASP A 104 49.40 35.27 -3.28
C ASP A 104 48.64 36.23 -2.33
N SER A 105 49.04 36.24 -1.05
CA SER A 105 48.27 36.73 0.09
C SER A 105 49.13 37.60 1.02
N SER A 106 48.50 38.46 1.83
CA SER A 106 49.22 39.54 2.53
C SER A 106 49.94 39.11 3.82
N ALA A 107 49.57 38.00 4.45
CA ALA A 107 50.17 37.55 5.71
C ALA A 107 49.95 36.04 5.96
N ILE A 108 50.85 35.46 6.76
CA ILE A 108 50.63 34.19 7.46
C ILE A 108 50.16 34.56 8.86
N GLN A 109 48.91 34.24 9.21
CA GLN A 109 48.38 34.47 10.56
C GLN A 109 48.58 33.23 11.42
N ILE A 110 49.23 33.41 12.57
CA ILE A 110 49.27 32.42 13.66
C ILE A 110 48.50 33.06 14.81
N ASN A 111 47.26 32.63 15.01
CA ASN A 111 46.34 33.20 16.00
C ASN A 111 46.57 32.66 17.44
N GLU A 112 47.71 32.02 17.67
CA GLU A 112 48.07 31.32 18.90
C GLU A 112 49.50 31.62 19.34
N GLY A 113 49.86 31.19 20.55
CA GLY A 113 51.17 31.46 21.16
C GLY A 113 52.36 31.04 20.29
N LEU A 114 53.07 32.02 19.74
CA LEU A 114 54.31 31.82 19.00
C LEU A 114 55.48 31.47 19.95
N ASN A 115 55.53 30.23 20.42
CA ASN A 115 56.73 29.69 21.02
C ASN A 115 57.82 29.55 19.95
N VAL A 116 58.90 30.32 20.06
CA VAL A 116 60.07 30.18 19.19
C VAL A 116 61.18 29.54 20.02
N ASP A 117 61.37 28.22 19.88
CA ASP A 117 62.56 27.53 20.42
C ASP A 117 63.86 27.99 19.74
N GLY A 118 63.74 28.70 18.60
CA GLY A 118 64.80 29.50 17.96
C GLY A 118 64.71 30.99 18.31
N SER A 119 64.87 31.88 17.31
CA SER A 119 64.81 33.33 17.53
C SER A 119 63.63 33.99 16.84
N LEU A 120 62.81 34.72 17.60
CA LEU A 120 61.95 35.77 17.04
C LEU A 120 62.84 36.81 16.33
N THR A 121 62.44 37.26 15.14
CA THR A 121 63.19 38.24 14.34
C THR A 121 62.22 39.27 13.78
N LEU A 122 62.46 40.56 14.04
CA LEU A 122 61.55 41.65 13.66
C LEU A 122 62.18 42.50 12.54
N THR A 123 61.54 42.54 11.37
CA THR A 123 62.05 43.27 10.19
C THR A 123 61.16 44.47 9.85
N GLY A 124 61.47 45.61 10.46
CA GLY A 124 60.81 46.90 10.28
C GLY A 124 61.41 47.92 11.24
N SER A 125 61.34 49.23 10.95
CA SER A 125 61.98 50.24 11.80
C SER A 125 60.98 50.83 12.81
N THR A 126 61.25 50.87 14.12
CA THR A 126 62.47 50.45 14.84
C THR A 126 62.30 49.10 15.55
N ALA A 127 62.84 48.04 14.97
CA ALA A 127 63.09 46.77 15.64
C ALA A 127 63.94 46.96 16.92
N VAL A 128 63.51 46.29 18.00
CA VAL A 128 64.32 46.12 19.21
C VAL A 128 65.54 45.27 18.85
N THR A 129 66.76 45.78 19.09
CA THR A 129 67.97 45.26 18.42
C THR A 129 69.19 44.98 19.30
N SER A 130 69.40 45.60 20.48
CA SER A 130 70.64 45.36 21.27
C SER A 130 70.59 45.73 22.77
N ILE A 131 71.58 45.28 23.57
CA ILE A 131 71.72 45.44 25.04
C ILE A 131 73.24 45.51 25.42
N LEU A 132 73.65 46.33 26.40
CA LEU A 132 75.04 46.76 26.75
C LEU A 132 75.26 47.00 28.28
N ASP A 133 76.49 47.25 28.78
CA ASP A 133 76.80 47.58 30.20
C ASP A 133 77.95 48.62 30.33
N GLU A 134 77.87 49.58 31.27
CA GLU A 134 78.78 50.75 31.43
C GLU A 134 78.93 51.26 32.90
N ASP A 135 79.86 50.71 33.71
CA ASP A 135 80.08 50.97 35.17
C ASP A 135 80.16 52.43 35.69
N ALA A 136 80.21 53.43 34.81
CA ALA A 136 80.23 54.85 35.18
C ALA A 136 79.29 55.72 34.30
N MET A 137 78.35 55.10 33.57
CA MET A 137 77.37 55.75 32.69
C MET A 137 77.98 56.81 31.75
N GLY A 138 79.04 56.43 31.02
CA GLY A 138 79.81 57.35 30.18
C GLY A 138 79.17 57.72 28.84
N SER A 139 78.17 56.96 28.38
CA SER A 139 77.62 57.04 27.02
C SER A 139 76.08 57.10 27.00
N ASN A 140 75.51 57.35 25.82
CA ASN A 140 74.07 57.32 25.56
C ASN A 140 73.78 56.59 24.23
N SER A 141 72.67 55.85 24.12
CA SER A 141 72.28 55.12 22.91
C SER A 141 70.76 55.11 22.69
N ALA A 142 70.33 54.85 21.45
CA ALA A 142 68.92 54.93 21.01
C ALA A 142 68.34 53.61 20.44
N THR A 143 69.18 52.59 20.22
CA THR A 143 68.77 51.24 19.74
C THR A 143 69.34 50.12 20.61
N ALA A 144 69.91 50.48 21.76
CA ALA A 144 70.53 49.59 22.72
C ALA A 144 70.02 49.88 24.15
N LEU A 145 69.86 48.84 24.95
CA LEU A 145 69.54 48.90 26.38
C LEU A 145 70.83 48.82 27.23
N ALA A 146 70.77 49.15 28.52
CA ALA A 146 71.90 49.06 29.48
C ALA A 146 71.68 47.96 30.54
N THR A 147 72.71 47.52 31.27
CA THR A 147 72.60 46.59 32.41
C THR A 147 72.85 47.26 33.78
N GLN A 148 73.07 46.45 34.82
CA GLN A 148 72.77 46.80 36.21
C GLN A 148 73.99 47.22 37.04
N GLN A 149 75.20 46.75 36.73
CA GLN A 149 76.43 47.17 37.43
C GLN A 149 76.67 48.67 37.20
N SER A 150 76.58 49.04 35.92
CA SER A 150 76.53 50.39 35.32
C SER A 150 76.26 51.57 36.24
N ILE A 151 75.18 51.49 37.03
CA ILE A 151 74.51 52.64 37.64
C ILE A 151 74.99 52.90 39.08
N LYS A 152 75.67 51.94 39.72
CA LYS A 152 75.88 51.98 41.19
C LYS A 152 77.05 52.83 41.69
N ALA A 153 78.05 53.12 40.86
CA ALA A 153 79.36 53.61 41.34
C ALA A 153 79.48 55.13 41.50
N TYR A 154 78.63 55.93 40.86
CA TYR A 154 78.82 57.38 40.71
C TYR A 154 78.42 58.22 41.95
N VAL A 155 77.62 57.68 42.87
CA VAL A 155 76.82 58.48 43.82
C VAL A 155 77.54 58.81 45.14
N ASP A 156 78.37 57.91 45.66
CA ASP A 156 78.71 57.83 47.10
C ASP A 156 79.68 58.93 47.66
N THR A 157 79.95 60.05 46.96
CA THR A 157 81.16 60.90 47.20
C THR A 157 80.94 62.33 47.78
N HIS A 158 79.73 62.89 47.80
CA HIS A 158 79.54 64.36 47.93
C HIS A 158 79.09 64.95 49.31
N ASP A 159 78.99 64.16 50.37
CA ASP A 159 78.00 64.38 51.45
C ASP A 159 78.42 65.16 52.74
N ALA A 160 79.71 65.44 52.98
CA ALA A 160 80.23 65.38 54.37
C ALA A 160 80.49 66.70 55.18
N ASN A 161 79.91 67.88 54.88
CA ASN A 161 80.56 69.17 55.21
C ASN A 161 79.84 70.25 56.09
N ILE A 162 78.66 70.01 56.70
CA ILE A 162 77.68 71.12 56.92
C ILE A 162 77.21 71.35 58.39
N ALA A 163 77.98 70.92 59.40
CA ALA A 163 77.39 70.51 60.68
C ALA A 163 77.04 71.55 61.79
N SER A 164 77.61 72.77 61.88
CA SER A 164 77.42 73.62 63.11
C SER A 164 77.86 75.10 63.03
N ASP A 165 76.96 76.04 63.38
CA ASP A 165 77.24 77.39 63.96
C ASP A 165 75.92 78.00 64.55
N THR A 166 75.97 79.13 65.25
CA THR A 166 74.78 79.84 65.82
C THR A 166 74.63 81.26 65.25
N LEU A 167 74.27 81.36 63.97
CA LEU A 167 74.06 82.63 63.24
C LEU A 167 72.57 83.03 63.19
N THR A 168 72.29 84.33 63.16
CA THR A 168 70.92 84.86 62.95
C THR A 168 70.67 85.16 61.47
N PHE A 169 69.80 84.39 60.83
CA PHE A 169 69.58 84.37 59.37
C PHE A 169 68.62 85.48 58.87
N THR A 170 68.88 86.74 59.21
CA THR A 170 68.07 87.90 58.77
C THR A 170 68.08 88.03 57.24
N ASN A 171 66.90 87.92 56.61
CA ASN A 171 66.72 87.88 55.14
C ASN A 171 67.60 86.82 54.44
N LYS A 172 67.78 85.66 55.07
CA LYS A 172 68.42 84.47 54.49
C LYS A 172 67.49 83.27 54.62
N THR A 173 67.36 82.50 53.55
CA THR A 173 66.76 81.17 53.58
C THR A 173 67.76 80.17 54.15
N PHE A 174 67.28 79.26 55.00
CA PHE A 174 67.96 77.98 55.23
C PHE A 174 67.59 77.05 54.09
N ASP A 175 68.57 76.39 53.48
CA ASP A 175 68.30 75.27 52.56
C ASP A 175 68.30 73.96 53.34
N VAL A 176 67.19 73.73 54.05
CA VAL A 176 66.97 72.55 54.90
C VAL A 176 66.81 71.29 54.05
N GLU A 177 66.20 71.45 52.87
CA GLU A 177 65.87 70.39 51.91
C GLU A 177 67.11 69.94 51.11
N GLY A 178 67.85 70.89 50.52
CA GLY A 178 68.84 70.60 49.47
C GLY A 178 70.12 69.89 49.92
N THR A 179 70.36 69.75 51.24
CA THR A 179 71.59 69.17 51.79
C THR A 179 71.40 68.35 53.09
N GLY A 180 70.18 67.93 53.41
CA GLY A 180 69.92 66.96 54.51
C GLY A 180 70.13 67.47 55.94
N ASN A 181 70.24 68.78 56.16
CA ASN A 181 70.54 69.36 57.47
C ASN A 181 69.30 69.44 58.37
N SER A 182 69.12 68.45 59.24
CA SER A 182 68.07 68.46 60.27
C SER A 182 68.26 69.60 61.27
N ILE A 183 67.35 70.59 61.27
CA ILE A 183 67.31 71.64 62.30
C ILE A 183 66.70 71.05 63.58
N SER A 184 67.53 70.82 64.59
CA SER A 184 67.15 70.22 65.88
C SER A 184 66.99 71.26 67.00
N ASN A 185 66.19 70.92 68.03
CA ASN A 185 66.00 71.71 69.27
C ASN A 185 65.39 73.11 69.10
N ILE A 186 64.35 73.26 68.27
CA ILE A 186 63.47 74.45 68.31
C ILE A 186 62.34 74.21 69.32
N ASP A 187 62.09 75.16 70.22
CA ASP A 187 60.96 75.13 71.15
C ASP A 187 59.76 75.91 70.56
N VAL A 188 58.55 75.57 71.00
CA VAL A 188 57.28 76.14 70.54
C VAL A 188 57.20 77.65 70.83
N ALA A 189 57.94 78.14 71.84
CA ALA A 189 58.03 79.56 72.19
C ALA A 189 59.01 80.38 71.32
N ASP A 190 59.90 79.73 70.55
CA ASP A 190 60.81 80.41 69.61
C ASP A 190 60.09 80.82 68.31
N LEU A 191 58.91 80.24 68.06
CA LEU A 191 58.01 80.65 66.99
C LEU A 191 57.40 82.02 67.32
N LYS A 192 57.54 82.96 66.39
CA LYS A 192 57.07 84.34 66.53
C LYS A 192 55.56 84.38 66.88
N SER A 193 55.19 85.21 67.86
CA SER A 193 53.78 85.41 68.24
C SER A 193 52.93 85.83 67.03
N GLY A 194 51.80 85.14 66.82
CA GLY A 194 50.96 85.25 65.63
C GLY A 194 51.33 84.29 64.48
N VAL A 195 52.48 83.60 64.55
CA VAL A 195 52.79 82.46 63.67
C VAL A 195 52.24 81.17 64.29
N LEU A 196 52.53 80.89 65.56
CA LEU A 196 51.93 79.75 66.25
C LEU A 196 50.46 80.03 66.60
N ASP A 197 49.52 79.26 66.05
CA ASP A 197 48.10 79.32 66.44
C ASP A 197 47.74 78.22 67.47
N THR A 198 46.89 78.58 68.43
CA THR A 198 46.50 77.75 69.59
C THR A 198 44.98 77.57 69.78
N ASP A 199 44.14 78.24 68.98
CA ASP A 199 42.68 78.21 69.10
C ASP A 199 41.98 78.47 67.74
N ILE A 200 42.55 77.89 66.68
CA ILE A 200 42.15 78.15 65.28
C ILE A 200 40.82 77.48 64.91
N SER A 201 39.93 78.23 64.25
CA SER A 201 38.69 77.69 63.65
C SER A 201 38.83 77.35 62.16
N SER A 202 39.88 77.81 61.49
CA SER A 202 40.17 77.60 60.07
C SER A 202 41.64 77.92 59.78
N VAL A 203 42.39 77.00 59.19
CA VAL A 203 43.81 77.23 58.84
C VAL A 203 43.99 78.39 57.87
N SER A 204 45.13 79.09 57.97
CA SER A 204 45.48 80.18 57.04
C SER A 204 45.64 79.64 55.62
N GLY A 205 45.10 80.35 54.64
CA GLY A 205 45.32 80.10 53.20
C GLY A 205 46.63 80.71 52.69
N SER A 206 47.62 80.91 53.56
CA SER A 206 48.92 81.50 53.27
C SER A 206 49.97 80.92 54.23
N ASP A 207 51.23 80.87 53.80
CA ASP A 207 52.33 80.20 54.51
C ASP A 207 52.87 81.03 55.69
N ASP A 208 51.98 81.62 56.50
CA ASP A 208 52.29 82.59 57.56
C ASP A 208 52.06 82.07 58.99
N THR A 209 51.46 80.89 59.15
CA THR A 209 51.12 80.30 60.46
C THR A 209 51.44 78.81 60.57
N LEU A 210 51.77 78.37 61.79
CA LEU A 210 51.96 76.98 62.20
C LEU A 210 50.89 76.64 63.27
N ALA A 211 50.01 75.70 63.00
CA ALA A 211 49.00 75.28 63.98
C ALA A 211 49.62 74.38 65.07
N SER A 212 49.40 74.71 66.34
CA SER A 212 49.81 73.87 67.47
C SER A 212 49.03 72.55 67.52
N ALA A 213 49.56 71.52 68.18
CA ALA A 213 48.87 70.23 68.33
C ALA A 213 47.46 70.33 68.96
N LYS A 214 47.21 71.33 69.83
CA LYS A 214 45.86 71.62 70.33
C LYS A 214 44.98 72.23 69.24
N ALA A 215 45.45 73.25 68.53
CA ALA A 215 44.71 73.87 67.43
C ALA A 215 44.41 72.86 66.31
N ILE A 216 45.39 72.04 65.93
CA ILE A 216 45.21 70.92 65.00
C ILE A 216 44.19 69.94 65.55
N LYS A 217 44.26 69.50 66.81
CA LYS A 217 43.25 68.57 67.34
C LYS A 217 41.85 69.20 67.35
N THR A 218 41.69 70.43 67.83
CA THR A 218 40.37 71.11 67.84
C THR A 218 39.83 71.34 66.43
N TYR A 219 40.68 71.73 65.47
CA TYR A 219 40.27 71.87 64.07
C TYR A 219 39.96 70.51 63.44
N VAL A 220 40.83 69.50 63.57
CA VAL A 220 40.60 68.15 63.01
C VAL A 220 39.39 67.48 63.66
N ASP A 221 39.22 67.55 64.97
CA ASP A 221 37.99 67.10 65.65
C ASP A 221 36.78 67.79 65.01
N ALA A 222 36.75 69.13 64.98
CA ALA A 222 35.63 69.89 64.43
C ALA A 222 35.47 69.76 62.90
N GLN A 223 36.49 69.32 62.15
CA GLN A 223 36.37 68.93 60.75
C GLN A 223 35.96 67.47 60.59
N VAL A 224 36.18 66.59 61.56
CA VAL A 224 35.72 65.19 61.52
C VAL A 224 34.27 65.08 62.00
N THR A 225 33.86 65.80 63.04
CA THR A 225 32.43 65.96 63.41
C THR A 225 31.62 66.71 62.33
N ALA A 226 32.29 67.46 61.43
CA ALA A 226 31.67 68.18 60.33
C ALA A 226 32.02 67.64 58.93
N SER A 227 32.78 66.54 58.86
CA SER A 227 32.98 65.74 57.64
C SER A 227 32.37 64.39 57.90
N ASP A 228 31.22 64.20 57.30
CA ASP A 228 30.62 62.90 57.19
C ASP A 228 31.34 62.04 56.13
N LEU A 229 31.17 60.73 56.22
CA LEU A 229 31.29 59.89 55.04
C LEU A 229 30.02 60.07 54.21
N ASP A 230 30.05 61.03 53.29
CA ASP A 230 29.07 61.20 52.20
C ASP A 230 28.90 59.87 51.45
N PHE A 231 27.67 59.32 51.42
CA PHE A 231 27.34 58.12 50.64
C PHE A 231 25.92 58.16 50.08
N SER A 232 25.78 57.95 48.77
CA SER A 232 24.48 57.72 48.15
C SER A 232 24.12 56.24 48.14
N THR A 233 22.87 55.92 48.47
CA THR A 233 22.30 54.61 48.12
C THR A 233 21.98 54.54 46.62
N ASP A 234 21.59 53.37 46.11
CA ASP A 234 21.38 53.14 44.66
C ASP A 234 20.20 53.93 44.08
N ASP A 235 19.24 54.31 44.93
CA ASP A 235 18.18 55.28 44.64
C ASP A 235 18.67 56.75 44.51
N SER A 236 19.98 56.99 44.70
CA SER A 236 20.64 58.30 44.77
C SER A 236 20.22 59.19 45.96
N THR A 237 19.62 58.63 47.01
CA THR A 237 19.41 59.35 48.27
C THR A 237 20.76 59.57 48.93
N ALA A 238 21.16 60.85 49.02
CA ALA A 238 22.33 61.26 49.77
C ALA A 238 22.08 61.04 51.27
N LEU A 239 22.87 60.14 51.85
CA LEU A 239 23.01 59.93 53.27
C LEU A 239 24.46 60.24 53.64
N SER A 240 24.71 60.39 54.93
CA SER A 240 26.03 60.69 55.42
C SER A 240 26.19 60.06 56.82
N ILE A 241 27.41 59.70 57.20
CA ILE A 241 27.73 59.09 58.50
C ILE A 241 28.72 60.00 59.22
N ASP A 242 28.36 60.51 60.38
CA ASP A 242 29.30 61.23 61.26
C ASP A 242 30.48 60.31 61.63
N LEU A 243 31.69 60.74 61.27
CA LEU A 243 32.92 59.97 61.41
C LEU A 243 33.39 59.80 62.86
N ASP A 244 32.87 60.56 63.84
CA ASP A 244 33.21 60.41 65.26
C ASP A 244 32.09 59.84 66.14
N SER A 245 30.81 60.00 65.76
CA SER A 245 29.67 59.60 66.60
C SER A 245 28.77 58.48 66.04
N GLU A 246 28.80 58.20 64.74
CA GLU A 246 27.91 57.21 64.09
C GLU A 246 28.65 55.98 63.56
N THR A 247 27.90 54.94 63.16
CA THR A 247 28.45 53.69 62.64
C THR A 247 27.82 53.30 61.31
N LEU A 248 28.63 53.23 60.25
CA LEU A 248 28.18 52.71 58.95
C LEU A 248 27.85 51.22 59.04
N HIS A 249 26.56 50.91 59.23
CA HIS A 249 26.07 49.55 59.34
C HIS A 249 25.72 48.97 57.95
N PHE A 250 26.59 48.12 57.43
CA PHE A 250 26.33 47.33 56.23
C PHE A 250 25.34 46.19 56.52
N ALA A 251 24.04 46.51 56.52
CA ALA A 251 22.99 45.51 56.63
C ALA A 251 22.93 44.61 55.39
N GLY A 252 22.85 43.29 55.61
CA GLY A 252 22.58 42.33 54.55
C GLY A 252 21.14 42.45 54.08
N GLY A 253 20.94 42.76 52.80
CA GLY A 253 19.62 42.75 52.17
C GLY A 253 19.09 41.34 51.95
N THR A 254 17.82 41.23 51.58
CA THR A 254 17.19 39.98 51.15
C THR A 254 18.02 39.26 50.08
N GLY A 255 18.56 38.07 50.40
CA GLY A 255 19.44 37.27 49.52
C GLY A 255 20.93 37.62 49.56
N ILE A 256 21.34 38.67 50.29
CA ILE A 256 22.74 39.10 50.43
C ILE A 256 23.12 39.10 51.92
N THR A 257 23.96 38.17 52.34
CA THR A 257 24.59 38.22 53.66
C THR A 257 25.81 39.13 53.62
N THR A 258 25.85 40.16 54.46
CA THR A 258 27.07 40.91 54.75
C THR A 258 27.89 40.18 55.82
N SER A 259 29.18 40.03 55.56
CA SER A 259 30.15 39.54 56.53
C SER A 259 31.37 40.46 56.52
N SER A 260 32.08 40.57 57.65
CA SER A 260 33.30 41.37 57.74
C SER A 260 34.45 40.58 58.34
N SER A 261 35.63 40.76 57.77
CA SER A 261 36.90 40.30 58.33
C SER A 261 37.97 41.35 58.04
N THR A 262 38.72 41.74 59.08
CA THR A 262 39.65 42.89 59.06
C THR A 262 38.98 44.15 58.47
N ASN A 263 39.35 44.54 57.25
CA ASN A 263 38.87 45.75 56.57
C ASN A 263 38.04 45.42 55.30
N THR A 264 37.77 44.14 55.03
CA THR A 264 36.92 43.72 53.90
C THR A 264 35.52 43.41 54.40
N VAL A 265 34.54 44.18 53.91
CA VAL A 265 33.12 43.79 53.95
C VAL A 265 32.85 42.93 52.73
N THR A 266 32.60 41.65 52.95
CA THR A 266 32.26 40.69 51.90
C THR A 266 30.75 40.56 51.83
N PHE A 267 30.19 41.10 50.75
CA PHE A 267 28.79 40.90 50.35
C PHE A 267 28.69 39.53 49.65
N THR A 268 28.34 38.50 50.41
CA THR A 268 28.05 37.18 49.85
C THR A 268 26.59 37.07 49.48
N ILE A 269 26.27 36.55 48.30
CA ILE A 269 24.93 36.01 48.05
C ILE A 269 24.72 34.85 49.03
N ASP A 270 23.56 34.80 49.67
CA ASP A 270 23.17 33.64 50.49
C ASP A 270 23.00 32.39 49.60
N SER A 271 22.82 31.24 50.24
CA SER A 271 22.31 30.00 49.67
C SER A 271 21.03 30.14 48.81
N THR A 272 20.32 31.28 48.88
CA THR A 272 19.25 31.67 47.96
C THR A 272 19.49 33.08 47.40
N VAL A 273 19.27 33.26 46.08
CA VAL A 273 19.67 34.48 45.35
C VAL A 273 18.74 35.68 45.60
N ALA A 274 17.46 35.44 45.94
CA ALA A 274 16.51 36.48 46.34
C ALA A 274 15.28 35.88 47.04
N THR A 275 14.68 36.65 47.96
CA THR A 275 13.27 36.48 48.39
C THR A 275 12.47 37.79 48.18
N LEU A 276 12.88 38.60 47.20
CA LEU A 276 12.15 39.79 46.77
C LEU A 276 10.85 39.39 46.06
N THR A 277 9.83 40.24 46.15
CA THR A 277 8.52 40.02 45.50
C THR A 277 8.52 40.31 44.00
N ASP A 278 9.56 40.95 43.47
CA ASP A 278 9.66 41.42 42.10
C ASP A 278 10.59 40.55 41.24
N SER A 279 10.24 40.43 39.95
CA SER A 279 10.92 39.56 38.97
C SER A 279 12.39 39.94 38.75
N GLN A 280 13.24 38.93 38.52
CA GLN A 280 14.70 39.06 38.38
C GLN A 280 15.18 38.53 37.01
N THR A 281 16.00 39.32 36.30
CA THR A 281 16.48 38.98 34.95
C THR A 281 17.92 38.48 34.95
N LEU A 282 18.11 37.18 34.80
CA LEU A 282 19.42 36.49 34.85
C LEU A 282 20.15 36.47 33.49
N THR A 283 20.53 37.63 32.97
CA THR A 283 21.25 37.73 31.68
C THR A 283 22.64 37.08 31.75
N ASN A 284 23.00 36.28 30.73
CA ASN A 284 24.30 35.62 30.57
C ASN A 284 24.75 34.84 31.83
N LYS A 285 23.93 33.87 32.27
CA LYS A 285 24.24 32.94 33.36
C LYS A 285 23.97 31.50 32.91
N ILE A 286 24.85 30.58 33.32
CA ILE A 286 24.62 29.14 33.24
C ILE A 286 24.04 28.71 34.58
N LEU A 287 22.90 28.02 34.56
CA LEU A 287 22.26 27.45 35.74
C LEU A 287 22.39 25.93 35.66
N THR A 288 23.27 25.34 36.47
CA THR A 288 23.64 23.92 36.33
C THR A 288 22.57 22.95 36.82
N SER A 289 21.73 23.35 37.79
CA SER A 289 20.59 22.57 38.30
C SER A 289 19.52 23.48 38.96
N PRO A 290 18.90 24.43 38.24
CA PRO A 290 17.95 25.36 38.84
C PRO A 290 16.63 24.67 39.17
N THR A 291 16.17 24.81 40.42
CA THR A 291 14.77 24.52 40.76
C THR A 291 13.95 25.78 40.54
N ILE A 292 13.13 25.81 39.48
CA ILE A 292 12.23 26.93 39.19
C ILE A 292 10.80 26.44 39.42
N ALA A 293 10.05 27.08 40.31
CA ALA A 293 8.73 26.61 40.73
C ALA A 293 7.68 26.65 39.60
N THR A 294 7.71 27.71 38.78
CA THR A 294 6.79 27.92 37.65
C THR A 294 7.53 28.63 36.49
N PRO A 295 8.33 27.91 35.68
CA PRO A 295 9.10 28.52 34.59
C PRO A 295 8.21 28.89 33.39
N THR A 296 8.13 30.18 33.07
CA THR A 296 7.52 30.66 31.81
C THR A 296 8.62 30.89 30.78
N ILE A 297 8.63 30.11 29.68
CA ILE A 297 9.63 30.22 28.62
C ILE A 297 9.04 30.96 27.42
N THR A 298 9.37 32.24 27.28
CA THR A 298 8.94 33.09 26.15
C THR A 298 9.86 32.87 24.93
N GLY A 299 9.81 31.67 24.33
CA GLY A 299 10.63 31.31 23.17
C GLY A 299 10.89 29.81 23.08
N ASN A 300 11.90 29.41 22.31
CA ASN A 300 12.32 28.02 22.19
C ASN A 300 13.05 27.54 23.45
N ALA A 301 12.57 26.46 24.07
CA ALA A 301 13.38 25.65 24.97
C ALA A 301 14.30 24.72 24.16
N ILE A 302 15.58 24.63 24.54
CA ILE A 302 16.52 23.64 24.01
C ILE A 302 16.98 22.79 25.19
N VAL A 303 16.53 21.54 25.23
CA VAL A 303 16.69 20.60 26.34
C VAL A 303 16.88 19.19 25.80
N ASN A 304 17.63 18.34 26.51
CA ASN A 304 17.85 16.95 26.13
C ASN A 304 16.66 16.04 26.50
N GLU A 305 15.93 16.39 27.55
CA GLU A 305 14.85 15.61 28.13
C GLU A 305 13.85 16.56 28.78
N ILE A 306 12.56 16.21 28.76
CA ILE A 306 11.50 16.90 29.51
C ILE A 306 10.77 15.84 30.30
N VAL A 307 10.81 15.94 31.63
CA VAL A 307 10.10 15.05 32.55
C VAL A 307 9.13 15.85 33.41
N SER A 308 7.92 15.33 33.59
CA SER A 308 7.04 15.75 34.68
C SER A 308 7.59 15.16 36.00
N ASN A 309 7.75 16.01 37.02
CA ASN A 309 8.49 15.66 38.23
C ASN A 309 7.62 15.24 39.43
N GLY A 310 6.30 15.38 39.32
CA GLY A 310 5.34 14.86 40.29
C GLY A 310 5.00 13.40 40.00
N THR A 311 4.70 12.62 41.05
CA THR A 311 4.18 11.25 40.89
C THR A 311 2.87 11.28 40.11
N ASN A 312 2.87 10.66 38.92
CA ASN A 312 1.76 10.67 37.96
C ASN A 312 1.33 12.08 37.52
N ALA A 313 2.26 13.04 37.45
CA ALA A 313 1.98 14.34 36.84
C ALA A 313 2.05 14.25 35.31
N ASP A 314 1.08 14.86 34.62
CA ASP A 314 1.08 14.94 33.16
C ASP A 314 2.09 15.98 32.65
N LEU A 315 2.61 15.76 31.44
CA LEU A 315 3.32 16.77 30.67
C LEU A 315 2.33 17.43 29.69
N SER A 316 1.70 18.53 30.09
CA SER A 316 0.86 19.29 29.16
C SER A 316 1.73 20.06 28.15
N ILE A 317 1.36 20.00 26.87
CA ILE A 317 1.96 20.76 25.78
C ILE A 317 0.82 21.43 25.00
N GLU A 318 0.48 22.65 25.41
CA GLU A 318 -0.61 23.43 24.85
C GLU A 318 -0.08 24.55 23.95
N ALA A 319 -0.74 24.76 22.79
CA ALA A 319 -0.55 25.99 22.03
C ALA A 319 -1.31 27.14 22.72
N SER A 320 -0.71 28.33 22.77
CA SER A 320 -1.33 29.54 23.37
C SER A 320 -2.46 30.14 22.51
N GLY A 321 -3.27 29.31 21.85
CA GLY A 321 -4.27 29.67 20.86
C GLY A 321 -4.58 28.49 19.93
N THR A 322 -5.11 28.75 18.74
CA THR A 322 -5.47 27.71 17.74
C THR A 322 -4.27 27.19 16.95
N GLY A 323 -3.13 26.96 17.61
CA GLY A 323 -1.91 26.45 16.99
C GLY A 323 -1.81 24.93 17.08
N ASN A 324 -1.13 24.31 16.11
CA ASN A 324 -0.85 22.87 16.14
C ASN A 324 0.38 22.57 17.02
N ILE A 325 0.37 21.41 17.69
CA ILE A 325 1.58 20.83 18.27
C ILE A 325 2.30 20.05 17.16
N ASN A 326 3.44 20.58 16.69
CA ASN A 326 4.18 20.00 15.57
C ASN A 326 5.37 19.16 16.07
N LEU A 327 5.25 17.83 16.02
CA LEU A 327 6.32 16.90 16.42
C LEU A 327 7.27 16.61 15.25
N THR A 328 8.11 17.60 14.89
CA THR A 328 9.11 17.45 13.80
C THR A 328 10.36 16.70 14.29
N ALA A 329 10.22 15.40 14.53
CA ALA A 329 11.34 14.54 14.90
C ALA A 329 12.25 14.22 13.69
N GLY A 330 13.55 14.05 13.93
CA GLY A 330 14.52 13.59 12.92
C GLY A 330 14.61 12.07 12.78
N ALA A 331 13.76 11.35 13.52
CA ALA A 331 13.59 9.90 13.57
C ALA A 331 12.14 9.63 14.03
N ASP A 332 11.80 8.39 14.38
CA ASP A 332 10.44 8.02 14.76
C ASP A 332 9.97 8.68 16.08
N VAL A 333 8.69 9.08 16.13
CA VAL A 333 8.00 9.42 17.38
C VAL A 333 7.49 8.12 18.00
N VAL A 334 8.29 7.56 18.91
CA VAL A 334 7.97 6.27 19.55
C VAL A 334 6.92 6.47 20.65
N ILE A 335 5.77 5.82 20.49
CA ILE A 335 4.81 5.59 21.57
C ILE A 335 5.10 4.20 22.17
N PRO A 336 5.26 4.05 23.50
CA PRO A 336 5.57 2.75 24.10
C PRO A 336 4.44 1.71 23.92
N VAL A 337 4.81 0.42 23.91
CA VAL A 337 3.85 -0.70 23.87
C VAL A 337 2.89 -0.65 25.06
N ASN A 338 1.60 -0.89 24.80
CA ASN A 338 0.44 -0.71 25.70
C ASN A 338 0.20 0.74 26.16
N ILE A 339 0.84 1.72 25.52
CA ILE A 339 0.55 3.15 25.61
C ILE A 339 0.11 3.61 24.20
N GLY A 340 -0.74 4.62 24.13
CA GLY A 340 -1.30 5.08 22.87
C GLY A 340 -1.42 6.59 22.77
N LEU A 341 -1.58 7.09 21.56
CA LEU A 341 -2.06 8.44 21.31
C LEU A 341 -3.55 8.46 21.65
N ILE A 342 -3.89 9.11 22.77
CA ILE A 342 -5.28 9.44 23.12
C ILE A 342 -5.69 10.67 22.31
N LEU A 343 -6.86 10.61 21.68
CA LEU A 343 -7.42 11.63 20.79
C LEU A 343 -8.53 12.47 21.45
N ASP A 344 -9.04 12.02 22.61
CA ASP A 344 -10.13 12.67 23.34
C ASP A 344 -9.75 13.03 24.80
N GLY A 345 -10.60 13.81 25.48
CA GLY A 345 -10.35 14.23 26.87
C GLY A 345 -10.58 13.16 27.95
N THR A 346 -10.95 11.92 27.59
CA THR A 346 -11.33 10.85 28.53
C THR A 346 -10.58 9.53 28.37
N GLY A 347 -9.76 9.36 27.31
CA GLY A 347 -8.96 8.15 27.07
C GLY A 347 -9.69 7.04 26.31
N ALA A 348 -10.79 7.38 25.63
CA ALA A 348 -11.69 6.46 24.94
C ALA A 348 -11.42 6.36 23.42
N GLU A 349 -10.91 7.42 22.78
CA GLU A 349 -10.42 7.40 21.40
C GLU A 349 -8.89 7.29 21.43
N LYS A 350 -8.33 6.20 20.89
CA LYS A 350 -6.92 5.85 21.12
C LYS A 350 -6.34 5.02 19.99
N ILE A 351 -5.14 5.38 19.54
CA ILE A 351 -4.32 4.57 18.63
C ILE A 351 -3.13 4.02 19.44
N GLU A 352 -3.01 2.70 19.54
CA GLU A 352 -1.94 2.03 20.30
C GLU A 352 -1.43 0.74 19.63
N SER A 353 -0.31 0.22 20.12
CA SER A 353 0.18 -1.11 19.77
C SER A 353 0.49 -1.93 21.03
N ASP A 354 0.12 -3.20 21.01
CA ASP A 354 0.42 -4.20 22.04
C ASP A 354 1.81 -4.86 21.85
N GLY A 355 2.46 -4.61 20.71
CA GLY A 355 3.72 -5.23 20.28
C GLY A 355 3.57 -6.26 19.16
N THR A 356 2.35 -6.60 18.74
CA THR A 356 2.04 -7.45 17.58
C THR A 356 1.30 -6.66 16.52
N ASP A 357 0.23 -5.96 16.91
CA ASP A 357 -0.74 -5.32 16.02
C ASP A 357 -0.95 -3.84 16.38
N ILE A 358 -1.74 -3.13 15.56
CA ILE A 358 -2.15 -1.74 15.81
C ILE A 358 -3.65 -1.70 16.12
N SER A 359 -4.00 -1.35 17.35
CA SER A 359 -5.37 -1.18 17.80
C SER A 359 -5.83 0.26 17.60
N ILE A 360 -6.85 0.45 16.78
CA ILE A 360 -7.58 1.72 16.61
C ILE A 360 -8.86 1.63 17.45
N SER A 361 -8.78 2.11 18.69
CA SER A 361 -9.93 2.22 19.59
C SER A 361 -10.69 3.51 19.30
N VAL A 362 -12.00 3.40 19.08
CA VAL A 362 -12.92 4.53 18.99
C VAL A 362 -13.75 4.61 20.27
N GLY A 363 -14.16 5.83 20.64
CA GLY A 363 -14.87 6.11 21.88
C GLY A 363 -16.25 5.46 21.93
N ALA A 364 -16.93 5.57 23.07
CA ALA A 364 -18.25 4.98 23.25
C ALA A 364 -19.26 5.54 22.22
N ASN A 365 -19.68 4.68 21.29
CA ASN A 365 -20.52 4.97 20.11
C ASN A 365 -19.82 5.73 18.95
N GLY A 366 -18.49 5.63 18.84
CA GLY A 366 -17.75 6.03 17.63
C GLY A 366 -17.67 4.92 16.58
N ASP A 367 -17.45 5.31 15.33
CA ASP A 367 -17.08 4.42 14.22
C ASP A 367 -15.69 4.83 13.69
N ILE A 368 -14.95 3.89 13.09
CA ILE A 368 -13.85 4.25 12.17
C ILE A 368 -14.48 4.88 10.92
N ASN A 369 -14.75 6.18 11.02
CA ASN A 369 -15.38 6.98 9.97
C ASN A 369 -14.44 7.17 8.81
N ILE A 370 -14.42 6.16 7.93
CA ILE A 370 -13.81 6.25 6.62
C ILE A 370 -14.73 7.11 5.74
N PRO A 371 -14.28 8.29 5.26
CA PRO A 371 -15.14 9.20 4.51
C PRO A 371 -15.68 8.57 3.23
N ALA A 372 -16.73 9.20 2.68
CA ALA A 372 -17.19 8.88 1.33
C ALA A 372 -16.00 8.90 0.34
N ASP A 373 -15.97 7.93 -0.57
CA ASP A 373 -14.92 7.67 -1.55
C ASP A 373 -13.55 7.22 -0.97
N ILE A 374 -13.46 6.89 0.32
CA ILE A 374 -12.32 6.21 0.96
C ILE A 374 -12.73 4.77 1.36
N GLY A 375 -11.78 3.84 1.51
CA GLY A 375 -12.04 2.40 1.78
C GLY A 375 -11.37 1.85 3.05
N LEU A 376 -11.96 0.78 3.62
CA LEU A 376 -11.46 0.07 4.81
C LEU A 376 -10.66 -1.18 4.41
N THR A 377 -9.40 -1.23 4.84
CA THR A 377 -8.53 -2.41 4.70
C THR A 377 -8.49 -3.15 6.02
N PHE A 378 -8.94 -4.40 6.04
CA PHE A 378 -8.86 -5.29 7.20
C PHE A 378 -7.53 -6.04 7.20
N GLY A 379 -6.97 -6.27 8.39
CA GLY A 379 -5.91 -7.24 8.61
C GLY A 379 -6.35 -8.21 9.70
N ASN A 380 -6.45 -9.50 9.35
CA ASN A 380 -6.65 -10.65 10.24
C ASN A 380 -7.50 -10.45 11.51
N ASP A 381 -8.80 -10.85 11.52
CA ASP A 381 -9.34 -11.48 12.75
C ASP A 381 -10.70 -12.23 12.73
N GLY A 382 -11.64 -12.05 11.79
CA GLY A 382 -12.89 -12.85 11.88
C GLY A 382 -13.97 -12.61 10.81
N GLU A 383 -14.49 -11.38 10.72
CA GLU A 383 -15.24 -10.94 9.54
C GLU A 383 -14.23 -10.58 8.46
N LYS A 384 -13.69 -11.63 7.82
CA LYS A 384 -12.47 -11.55 7.02
C LYS A 384 -12.79 -10.97 5.65
N ILE A 385 -12.38 -9.72 5.37
CA ILE A 385 -12.00 -9.34 4.00
C ILE A 385 -10.52 -9.65 3.86
N GLU A 386 -10.20 -10.94 3.80
CA GLU A 386 -8.84 -11.44 3.79
C GLU A 386 -8.69 -12.47 2.68
N GLY A 387 -7.63 -12.34 1.91
CA GLY A 387 -7.18 -13.45 1.07
C GLY A 387 -6.35 -14.41 1.92
N ASP A 388 -6.72 -15.69 1.96
CA ASP A 388 -5.85 -16.74 2.48
C ASP A 388 -4.68 -17.06 1.53
N GLY A 389 -4.84 -16.72 0.25
CA GLY A 389 -3.84 -16.79 -0.80
C GLY A 389 -4.36 -17.30 -2.14
N THR A 390 -5.50 -17.99 -2.16
CA THR A 390 -6.17 -18.43 -3.41
C THR A 390 -7.55 -17.81 -3.56
N ASP A 391 -8.32 -17.77 -2.47
CA ASP A 391 -9.65 -17.19 -2.45
C ASP A 391 -9.65 -15.87 -1.66
N LEU A 392 -10.47 -14.90 -2.09
CA LEU A 392 -10.90 -13.82 -1.19
C LEU A 392 -11.99 -14.40 -0.31
N THR A 393 -11.57 -15.02 0.80
CA THR A 393 -12.46 -15.70 1.74
C THR A 393 -13.19 -14.63 2.56
N ILE A 394 -14.24 -14.05 1.97
CA ILE A 394 -15.21 -13.16 2.63
C ILE A 394 -15.93 -13.98 3.70
N THR A 395 -15.27 -14.11 4.86
CA THR A 395 -15.76 -14.93 5.97
C THR A 395 -16.89 -14.16 6.61
N GLY A 396 -18.10 -14.64 6.37
CA GLY A 396 -19.32 -13.99 6.81
C GLY A 396 -20.54 -14.86 6.50
N ASN A 397 -21.59 -14.66 7.29
CA ASN A 397 -22.81 -15.47 7.25
C ASN A 397 -23.55 -15.38 5.88
N ASN A 398 -23.59 -14.20 5.26
CA ASN A 398 -24.24 -13.97 3.97
C ASN A 398 -23.49 -12.88 3.18
N ILE A 399 -23.01 -13.18 1.98
CA ILE A 399 -22.39 -12.20 1.08
C ILE A 399 -23.51 -11.47 0.31
N LYS A 400 -23.65 -10.16 0.52
CA LYS A 400 -24.64 -9.31 -0.15
C LYS A 400 -23.97 -8.45 -1.22
N LEU A 401 -24.33 -8.67 -2.48
CA LEU A 401 -23.77 -7.94 -3.64
C LEU A 401 -24.82 -6.95 -4.17
N THR A 402 -24.95 -5.80 -3.51
CA THR A 402 -25.92 -4.74 -3.85
C THR A 402 -25.31 -3.69 -4.78
N ALA A 403 -24.91 -4.12 -5.98
CA ALA A 403 -24.40 -3.21 -7.00
C ALA A 403 -25.52 -2.26 -7.53
N THR A 404 -25.15 -1.03 -7.90
CA THR A 404 -26.02 -0.08 -8.62
C THR A 404 -26.02 -0.31 -10.14
N ALA A 405 -25.20 -1.24 -10.59
CA ALA A 405 -25.17 -1.86 -11.91
C ALA A 405 -25.18 -3.39 -11.71
N ASP A 406 -24.73 -4.17 -12.70
CA ASP A 406 -24.76 -5.64 -12.62
C ASP A 406 -23.64 -6.23 -11.72
N VAL A 407 -23.94 -7.38 -11.12
CA VAL A 407 -22.96 -8.26 -10.47
C VAL A 407 -22.45 -9.26 -11.52
N ILE A 408 -21.21 -9.06 -11.99
CA ILE A 408 -20.66 -9.81 -13.12
C ILE A 408 -19.80 -10.99 -12.63
N ILE A 409 -20.16 -12.20 -13.06
CA ILE A 409 -19.31 -13.40 -12.98
C ILE A 409 -18.65 -13.63 -14.36
N PRO A 410 -17.32 -13.88 -14.45
CA PRO A 410 -16.64 -14.00 -15.75
C PRO A 410 -17.08 -15.21 -16.59
N THR A 411 -16.78 -15.20 -17.89
CA THR A 411 -17.10 -16.33 -18.77
C THR A 411 -16.20 -17.54 -18.49
N ASN A 412 -16.80 -18.73 -18.49
CA ASN A 412 -16.23 -20.02 -18.07
C ASN A 412 -15.77 -20.07 -16.59
N VAL A 413 -16.15 -19.05 -15.81
CA VAL A 413 -16.09 -19.00 -14.36
C VAL A 413 -17.52 -19.12 -13.84
N GLY A 414 -17.72 -19.79 -12.71
CA GLY A 414 -19.07 -20.06 -12.22
C GLY A 414 -19.22 -19.84 -10.72
N LEU A 415 -20.48 -19.72 -10.31
CA LEU A 415 -20.88 -19.85 -8.92
C LEU A 415 -20.86 -21.35 -8.58
N HIS A 416 -19.85 -21.77 -7.84
CA HIS A 416 -19.77 -23.10 -7.23
C HIS A 416 -20.52 -23.10 -5.89
N PHE A 417 -21.27 -24.15 -5.61
CA PHE A 417 -22.01 -24.28 -4.33
C PHE A 417 -21.30 -25.16 -3.31
N THR A 418 -20.55 -26.18 -3.77
CA THR A 418 -19.74 -27.06 -2.90
C THR A 418 -18.43 -27.45 -3.57
N ASP A 419 -18.48 -28.05 -4.76
CA ASP A 419 -17.34 -28.51 -5.54
C ASP A 419 -17.52 -28.25 -7.06
N ALA A 420 -16.74 -28.92 -7.92
CA ALA A 420 -16.83 -28.76 -9.38
C ALA A 420 -18.06 -29.42 -10.04
N ASN A 421 -18.82 -30.25 -9.31
CA ASN A 421 -19.99 -30.98 -9.79
C ASN A 421 -21.29 -30.18 -9.65
N GLU A 422 -21.26 -29.05 -8.94
CA GLU A 422 -22.40 -28.19 -8.59
C GLU A 422 -22.07 -26.72 -8.88
N LYS A 423 -22.24 -26.31 -10.16
CA LYS A 423 -21.75 -25.04 -10.70
C LYS A 423 -22.76 -24.39 -11.65
N ILE A 424 -22.92 -23.07 -11.60
CA ILE A 424 -23.62 -22.28 -12.63
C ILE A 424 -22.62 -21.34 -13.30
N GLU A 425 -22.46 -21.42 -14.61
CA GLU A 425 -21.52 -20.57 -15.38
C GLU A 425 -22.09 -20.10 -16.72
N SER A 426 -21.48 -19.06 -17.30
CA SER A 426 -21.77 -18.60 -18.66
C SER A 426 -20.56 -18.86 -19.56
N ASP A 427 -20.73 -19.49 -20.72
CA ASP A 427 -19.64 -19.61 -21.71
C ASP A 427 -19.45 -18.33 -22.55
N GLY A 428 -20.30 -17.32 -22.33
CA GLY A 428 -20.38 -16.09 -23.12
C GLY A 428 -21.45 -16.11 -24.22
N SER A 429 -22.02 -17.28 -24.52
CA SER A 429 -23.18 -17.45 -25.40
C SER A 429 -24.42 -17.99 -24.67
N LYS A 430 -24.24 -18.82 -23.64
CA LYS A 430 -25.29 -19.53 -22.91
C LYS A 430 -24.90 -19.79 -21.46
N ILE A 431 -25.90 -19.99 -20.61
CA ILE A 431 -25.70 -20.51 -19.25
C ILE A 431 -25.60 -22.03 -19.29
N THR A 432 -24.64 -22.58 -18.56
CA THR A 432 -24.52 -24.01 -18.27
C THR A 432 -24.72 -24.24 -16.77
N ILE A 433 -25.56 -25.21 -16.43
CA ILE A 433 -25.83 -25.63 -15.06
C ILE A 433 -25.27 -27.04 -14.89
N THR A 434 -24.18 -27.18 -14.14
CA THR A 434 -23.59 -28.48 -13.83
C THR A 434 -24.18 -29.01 -12.53
N SER A 435 -24.71 -30.23 -12.58
CA SER A 435 -25.29 -30.93 -11.43
C SER A 435 -24.87 -32.40 -11.43
N GLY A 436 -24.32 -32.87 -10.31
CA GLY A 436 -23.76 -34.22 -10.20
C GLY A 436 -22.64 -34.51 -11.23
N GLY A 437 -21.92 -33.47 -11.65
CA GLY A 437 -20.88 -33.55 -12.69
C GLY A 437 -21.41 -33.61 -14.13
N THR A 438 -22.73 -33.64 -14.33
CA THR A 438 -23.35 -33.54 -15.66
C THR A 438 -23.62 -32.08 -15.98
N ALA A 439 -23.01 -31.57 -17.05
CA ALA A 439 -23.20 -30.20 -17.53
C ALA A 439 -24.47 -30.09 -18.40
N PHE A 440 -25.45 -29.31 -17.95
CA PHE A 440 -26.68 -29.03 -18.70
C PHE A 440 -26.61 -27.64 -19.33
N ALA A 441 -26.33 -27.61 -20.63
CA ALA A 441 -26.23 -26.38 -21.39
C ALA A 441 -27.62 -25.88 -21.82
N LEU A 442 -28.01 -24.67 -21.39
CA LEU A 442 -29.29 -24.07 -21.79
C LEU A 442 -29.27 -23.63 -23.27
N PRO A 443 -30.40 -23.72 -23.99
CA PRO A 443 -30.51 -23.19 -25.36
C PRO A 443 -30.50 -21.66 -25.37
N THR A 444 -30.00 -21.08 -26.47
CA THR A 444 -29.92 -19.63 -26.70
C THR A 444 -31.17 -19.03 -27.35
N ALA A 445 -32.18 -19.86 -27.63
CA ALA A 445 -33.48 -19.49 -28.15
C ALA A 445 -34.59 -20.06 -27.25
N ASP A 446 -35.74 -19.39 -27.22
CA ASP A 446 -36.91 -19.70 -26.39
C ASP A 446 -37.81 -20.83 -26.93
N GLY A 447 -37.52 -21.31 -28.13
CA GLY A 447 -38.22 -22.43 -28.77
C GLY A 447 -39.50 -22.02 -29.50
N SER A 448 -40.25 -23.01 -29.98
CA SER A 448 -41.57 -22.83 -30.59
C SER A 448 -42.69 -23.23 -29.64
N ALA A 449 -43.85 -22.58 -29.76
CA ALA A 449 -44.99 -22.83 -28.91
C ALA A 449 -45.42 -24.31 -28.93
N GLY A 450 -45.45 -24.95 -27.75
CA GLY A 450 -45.79 -26.36 -27.58
C GLY A 450 -44.59 -27.33 -27.54
N GLN A 451 -43.36 -26.85 -27.80
CA GLN A 451 -42.15 -27.63 -27.53
C GLN A 451 -41.86 -27.71 -26.02
N ALA A 452 -41.21 -28.79 -25.60
CA ALA A 452 -40.67 -28.97 -24.26
C ALA A 452 -39.14 -28.86 -24.29
N LEU A 453 -38.53 -28.48 -23.17
CA LEU A 453 -37.08 -28.58 -23.00
C LEU A 453 -36.71 -30.05 -22.77
N VAL A 454 -36.17 -30.70 -23.80
CA VAL A 454 -35.71 -32.09 -23.79
C VAL A 454 -34.19 -32.15 -23.62
N THR A 455 -33.67 -33.33 -23.30
CA THR A 455 -32.23 -33.61 -23.36
C THR A 455 -31.93 -34.64 -24.44
N ASP A 456 -30.77 -34.50 -25.07
CA ASP A 456 -30.19 -35.49 -26.00
C ASP A 456 -29.59 -36.72 -25.29
N GLY A 457 -29.51 -36.71 -23.94
CA GLY A 457 -28.83 -37.73 -23.15
C GLY A 457 -27.31 -37.57 -23.08
N ALA A 458 -26.75 -36.51 -23.69
CA ALA A 458 -25.33 -36.14 -23.67
C ALA A 458 -25.06 -34.82 -22.92
N GLY A 459 -26.10 -34.15 -22.41
CA GLY A 459 -26.01 -32.92 -21.61
C GLY A 459 -26.48 -31.66 -22.34
N THR A 460 -26.83 -31.75 -23.63
CA THR A 460 -27.49 -30.62 -24.31
C THR A 460 -28.95 -30.56 -23.87
N LEU A 461 -29.45 -29.36 -23.59
CA LEU A 461 -30.88 -29.10 -23.48
C LEU A 461 -31.36 -28.31 -24.71
N SER A 462 -32.45 -28.76 -25.32
CA SER A 462 -33.01 -28.19 -26.54
C SER A 462 -34.54 -28.20 -26.51
N PHE A 463 -35.18 -27.33 -27.29
CA PHE A 463 -36.64 -27.32 -27.42
C PHE A 463 -37.08 -28.26 -28.55
N ASP A 464 -37.89 -29.27 -28.23
CA ASP A 464 -38.42 -30.22 -29.22
C ASP A 464 -39.86 -30.70 -28.88
N THR A 465 -40.50 -31.36 -29.86
CA THR A 465 -41.88 -31.88 -29.78
C THR A 465 -41.88 -33.33 -29.30
N VAL A 466 -42.45 -33.58 -28.11
CA VAL A 466 -42.52 -34.95 -27.56
C VAL A 466 -43.64 -35.74 -28.25
N ALA A 467 -43.27 -36.70 -29.10
CA ALA A 467 -44.21 -37.56 -29.83
C ALA A 467 -44.48 -38.90 -29.11
N THR A 468 -45.71 -39.41 -29.22
CA THR A 468 -46.11 -40.72 -28.67
C THR A 468 -46.91 -41.52 -29.70
N THR A 469 -46.33 -42.59 -30.25
CA THR A 469 -46.91 -43.39 -31.34
C THR A 469 -47.26 -44.81 -30.86
N VAL A 470 -48.39 -45.36 -31.30
CA VAL A 470 -48.94 -46.64 -30.77
C VAL A 470 -49.43 -47.62 -31.86
N SER A 471 -49.22 -47.30 -33.14
CA SER A 471 -49.60 -48.14 -34.31
C SER A 471 -48.87 -47.64 -35.56
N ASP A 472 -48.47 -48.56 -36.45
CA ASP A 472 -47.98 -48.25 -37.81
C ASP A 472 -49.12 -47.75 -38.71
N ASP A 473 -50.28 -48.41 -38.63
CA ASP A 473 -51.49 -47.97 -39.29
C ASP A 473 -52.00 -46.70 -38.61
N THR A 474 -51.94 -45.60 -39.35
CA THR A 474 -52.42 -44.27 -38.96
C THR A 474 -53.69 -43.86 -39.72
N LEU A 475 -54.37 -44.78 -40.43
CA LEU A 475 -55.80 -44.65 -40.78
C LEU A 475 -56.69 -45.24 -39.67
N ALA A 476 -56.13 -46.16 -38.87
CA ALA A 476 -56.72 -46.73 -37.67
C ALA A 476 -57.34 -45.67 -36.73
N ILE A 477 -58.63 -45.82 -36.45
CA ILE A 477 -59.30 -45.09 -35.37
C ILE A 477 -59.55 -46.07 -34.21
N VAL A 478 -58.79 -45.92 -33.13
CA VAL A 478 -58.96 -46.71 -31.90
C VAL A 478 -59.96 -46.01 -30.96
N ARG A 479 -60.92 -46.78 -30.43
CA ARG A 479 -61.98 -46.30 -29.53
C ARG A 479 -62.12 -47.26 -28.36
N ASN A 480 -61.63 -46.84 -27.20
CA ASN A 480 -61.59 -47.67 -26.00
C ASN A 480 -62.82 -47.46 -25.09
N ASN A 481 -63.07 -48.47 -24.25
CA ASN A 481 -63.92 -48.45 -23.06
C ASN A 481 -65.35 -47.91 -23.30
N LYS A 482 -66.03 -48.42 -24.34
CA LYS A 482 -67.46 -48.19 -24.56
C LYS A 482 -68.28 -49.18 -23.74
N ASN A 483 -69.09 -48.66 -22.83
CA ASN A 483 -70.01 -49.49 -22.04
C ASN A 483 -71.19 -49.95 -22.90
N LEU A 484 -71.44 -51.25 -22.91
CA LEU A 484 -72.55 -51.95 -23.57
C LEU A 484 -73.45 -52.62 -22.53
N ASN A 485 -74.71 -52.79 -22.90
CA ASN A 485 -75.69 -53.63 -22.20
C ASN A 485 -76.56 -54.36 -23.22
N ALA A 486 -77.47 -55.22 -22.76
CA ALA A 486 -78.38 -56.04 -23.58
C ALA A 486 -79.40 -55.25 -24.46
N SER A 487 -79.19 -53.96 -24.73
CA SER A 487 -80.01 -53.12 -25.61
C SER A 487 -79.14 -52.32 -26.59
N ALA A 488 -79.48 -52.37 -27.87
CA ALA A 488 -78.62 -51.90 -28.95
C ALA A 488 -78.41 -50.37 -28.95
N ARG A 489 -77.18 -49.94 -28.61
CA ARG A 489 -76.75 -48.55 -28.50
C ARG A 489 -75.62 -48.23 -29.48
N THR A 490 -75.51 -46.97 -29.89
CA THR A 490 -74.43 -46.51 -30.81
C THR A 490 -73.07 -46.56 -30.11
N ILE A 491 -72.10 -47.26 -30.72
CA ILE A 491 -70.69 -47.30 -30.27
C ILE A 491 -69.77 -46.49 -31.18
N ASP A 492 -70.11 -46.37 -32.47
CA ASP A 492 -69.48 -45.47 -33.42
C ASP A 492 -70.52 -44.83 -34.35
N SER A 493 -70.14 -43.71 -34.95
CA SER A 493 -70.84 -43.16 -36.10
C SER A 493 -69.87 -42.51 -37.08
N PHE A 494 -70.17 -42.62 -38.37
CA PHE A 494 -69.41 -41.95 -39.42
C PHE A 494 -70.35 -41.31 -40.44
N ASN A 495 -69.90 -40.21 -41.05
CA ASN A 495 -70.73 -39.48 -41.99
C ASN A 495 -70.65 -40.10 -43.39
N THR A 496 -71.80 -40.23 -44.04
CA THR A 496 -71.97 -40.80 -45.40
C THR A 496 -71.24 -39.98 -46.47
N THR A 497 -70.89 -38.71 -46.22
CA THR A 497 -70.11 -37.88 -47.15
C THR A 497 -68.62 -38.25 -47.18
N PHE A 498 -68.08 -38.83 -46.11
CA PHE A 498 -66.63 -39.00 -45.91
C PHE A 498 -66.15 -40.46 -45.86
N ASN A 499 -67.05 -41.42 -45.68
CA ASN A 499 -66.72 -42.84 -45.56
C ASN A 499 -67.88 -43.64 -46.17
N ASP A 500 -67.59 -44.38 -47.23
CA ASP A 500 -68.56 -45.24 -47.92
C ASP A 500 -68.68 -46.59 -47.22
N SER A 501 -67.60 -46.99 -46.52
CA SER A 501 -67.60 -48.14 -45.62
C SER A 501 -66.61 -48.00 -44.46
N ALA A 502 -66.72 -48.94 -43.51
CA ALA A 502 -65.71 -49.12 -42.47
C ALA A 502 -65.64 -50.58 -42.00
N TRP A 503 -64.42 -51.04 -41.75
CA TRP A 503 -64.11 -52.33 -41.17
C TRP A 503 -63.73 -52.20 -39.70
N TYR A 504 -64.28 -53.07 -38.86
CA TYR A 504 -64.11 -53.04 -37.42
C TYR A 504 -63.47 -54.33 -36.91
N MET A 505 -62.50 -54.19 -36.01
CA MET A 505 -61.98 -55.28 -35.19
C MET A 505 -62.23 -54.90 -33.72
N MET A 506 -63.10 -55.66 -33.07
CA MET A 506 -63.75 -55.31 -31.81
C MET A 506 -63.47 -56.37 -30.76
N VAL A 507 -63.02 -55.95 -29.59
CA VAL A 507 -62.91 -56.81 -28.39
C VAL A 507 -63.97 -56.37 -27.40
N GLN A 508 -64.65 -57.33 -26.76
CA GLN A 508 -65.61 -57.05 -25.69
C GLN A 508 -65.35 -57.97 -24.49
N ASN A 509 -65.08 -57.37 -23.34
CA ASN A 509 -65.12 -58.04 -22.05
C ASN A 509 -66.57 -58.05 -21.57
N ASP A 510 -67.14 -59.24 -21.40
CA ASP A 510 -68.40 -59.44 -20.69
C ASP A 510 -68.10 -59.54 -19.19
N LEU A 511 -68.53 -58.54 -18.42
CA LEU A 511 -68.23 -58.48 -16.99
C LEU A 511 -69.20 -59.30 -16.13
N VAL A 512 -70.28 -59.82 -16.72
CA VAL A 512 -71.27 -60.67 -16.04
C VAL A 512 -70.91 -62.14 -16.22
N ASN A 513 -70.43 -62.51 -17.41
CA ASN A 513 -70.06 -63.90 -17.75
C ASN A 513 -68.54 -64.17 -17.65
N GLU A 514 -67.72 -63.16 -17.31
CA GLU A 514 -66.25 -63.19 -17.22
C GLU A 514 -65.52 -63.68 -18.50
N VAL A 515 -66.18 -63.62 -19.66
CA VAL A 515 -65.60 -64.00 -20.97
C VAL A 515 -65.14 -62.78 -21.76
N VAL A 516 -64.05 -62.96 -22.51
CA VAL A 516 -63.62 -62.02 -23.55
C VAL A 516 -64.07 -62.56 -24.90
N SER A 517 -64.75 -61.74 -25.70
CA SER A 517 -65.03 -62.05 -27.10
C SER A 517 -64.26 -61.11 -28.01
N THR A 518 -63.89 -61.63 -29.18
CA THR A 518 -63.39 -60.82 -30.30
C THR A 518 -64.31 -61.02 -31.50
N GLN A 519 -64.66 -59.94 -32.20
CA GLN A 519 -65.43 -60.02 -33.43
C GLN A 519 -64.98 -58.99 -34.47
N CYS A 520 -65.29 -59.32 -35.72
CA CYS A 520 -64.82 -58.62 -36.89
C CYS A 520 -65.97 -58.53 -37.90
N PHE A 521 -66.23 -57.33 -38.41
CA PHE A 521 -67.37 -57.03 -39.28
C PHE A 521 -67.11 -55.79 -40.13
N ALA A 522 -67.77 -55.73 -41.29
CA ALA A 522 -67.82 -54.57 -42.16
C ALA A 522 -69.16 -53.85 -42.03
N VAL A 523 -69.16 -52.53 -42.24
CA VAL A 523 -70.37 -51.71 -42.40
C VAL A 523 -70.24 -50.90 -43.69
N SER A 524 -71.21 -51.01 -44.59
CA SER A 524 -71.33 -50.22 -45.83
C SER A 524 -72.57 -49.32 -45.80
N THR A 525 -72.66 -48.33 -46.69
CA THR A 525 -73.83 -47.46 -46.80
C THR A 525 -74.09 -47.05 -48.25
N ASN A 526 -75.38 -46.93 -48.61
CA ASN A 526 -75.84 -46.32 -49.86
C ASN A 526 -76.23 -44.84 -49.68
N GLY A 527 -75.71 -44.19 -48.63
CA GLY A 527 -76.06 -42.84 -48.20
C GLY A 527 -77.42 -42.69 -47.48
N SER A 528 -78.34 -43.67 -47.63
CA SER A 528 -79.69 -43.62 -47.05
C SER A 528 -79.90 -44.61 -45.91
N ASP A 529 -79.26 -45.77 -45.98
CA ASP A 529 -79.30 -46.86 -45.00
C ASP A 529 -77.89 -47.37 -44.66
N GLY A 530 -77.77 -48.08 -43.53
CA GLY A 530 -76.52 -48.69 -43.07
C GLY A 530 -76.62 -50.21 -43.11
N PHE A 531 -75.68 -50.86 -43.80
CA PHE A 531 -75.68 -52.30 -44.05
C PHE A 531 -74.53 -52.94 -43.28
N LEU A 532 -74.79 -54.11 -42.71
CA LEU A 532 -73.85 -54.84 -41.86
C LEU A 532 -73.43 -56.14 -42.57
N GLY A 533 -72.13 -56.38 -42.69
CA GLY A 533 -71.58 -57.61 -43.22
C GLY A 533 -71.75 -58.80 -42.28
N ALA A 534 -71.43 -59.99 -42.77
CA ALA A 534 -71.47 -61.19 -41.94
C ALA A 534 -70.44 -61.09 -40.78
N ASN A 535 -70.93 -60.78 -39.58
CA ASN A 535 -70.15 -60.75 -38.34
C ASN A 535 -69.43 -62.09 -38.14
N ARG A 536 -68.14 -62.04 -37.82
CA ARG A 536 -67.36 -63.24 -37.46
C ARG A 536 -66.62 -62.98 -36.17
N GLY A 537 -66.85 -63.83 -35.18
CA GLY A 537 -66.23 -63.68 -33.86
C GLY A 537 -66.27 -64.98 -33.07
N ILE A 538 -65.59 -64.96 -31.92
CA ILE A 538 -65.48 -66.08 -31.01
C ILE A 538 -65.34 -65.56 -29.57
N GLU A 539 -65.89 -66.29 -28.61
CA GLU A 539 -65.72 -66.02 -27.18
C GLU A 539 -64.69 -66.98 -26.55
N SER A 540 -63.97 -66.52 -25.54
CA SER A 540 -62.98 -67.31 -24.80
C SER A 540 -63.57 -68.54 -24.10
N GLY A 541 -64.89 -68.58 -23.89
CA GLY A 541 -65.63 -69.75 -23.39
C GLY A 541 -65.86 -70.87 -24.42
N GLY A 542 -65.47 -70.67 -25.70
CA GLY A 542 -65.60 -71.68 -26.77
C GLY A 542 -66.98 -71.77 -27.42
N GLY A 543 -67.89 -70.83 -27.14
CA GLY A 543 -69.16 -70.68 -27.82
C GLY A 543 -69.13 -69.64 -28.95
N SER A 544 -70.28 -69.00 -29.21
CA SER A 544 -70.48 -68.00 -30.27
C SER A 544 -71.16 -66.71 -29.75
N THR A 545 -71.13 -66.48 -28.44
CA THR A 545 -71.83 -65.38 -27.75
C THR A 545 -71.03 -64.08 -27.89
N VAL A 546 -71.22 -63.39 -29.02
CA VAL A 546 -70.58 -62.10 -29.33
C VAL A 546 -71.62 -60.96 -29.32
N PRO A 547 -71.23 -59.71 -29.03
CA PRO A 547 -72.15 -58.57 -29.02
C PRO A 547 -72.93 -58.41 -30.34
N THR A 548 -74.26 -58.38 -30.25
CA THR A 548 -75.15 -58.27 -31.41
C THR A 548 -75.03 -56.90 -32.07
N MET A 549 -74.44 -56.88 -33.26
CA MET A 549 -74.25 -55.68 -34.07
C MET A 549 -75.46 -55.35 -34.94
N THR A 550 -75.72 -54.06 -35.14
CA THR A 550 -76.63 -53.49 -36.16
C THR A 550 -76.04 -52.20 -36.73
N ALA A 551 -76.48 -51.83 -37.93
CA ALA A 551 -76.21 -50.53 -38.54
C ALA A 551 -77.54 -49.86 -38.93
N ASP A 552 -77.59 -48.53 -38.87
CA ASP A 552 -78.67 -47.71 -39.42
C ASP A 552 -78.12 -46.33 -39.82
N VAL A 553 -78.83 -45.57 -40.66
CA VAL A 553 -78.46 -44.17 -40.97
C VAL A 553 -79.45 -43.22 -40.33
N SER A 554 -78.93 -42.13 -39.76
CA SER A 554 -79.72 -41.07 -39.16
C SER A 554 -78.99 -39.74 -39.32
N ASN A 555 -79.65 -38.74 -39.94
CA ASN A 555 -79.09 -37.40 -40.18
C ASN A 555 -77.68 -37.41 -40.82
N THR A 556 -77.51 -38.14 -41.94
CA THR A 556 -76.23 -38.36 -42.67
C THR A 556 -75.14 -39.11 -41.88
N MET A 557 -75.42 -39.59 -40.67
CA MET A 557 -74.50 -40.46 -39.92
C MET A 557 -74.95 -41.91 -40.04
N VAL A 558 -74.07 -42.77 -40.58
CA VAL A 558 -74.12 -44.22 -40.34
C VAL A 558 -73.82 -44.44 -38.87
N ARG A 559 -74.74 -45.07 -38.14
CA ARG A 559 -74.62 -45.39 -36.71
C ARG A 559 -74.34 -46.88 -36.57
N VAL A 560 -73.15 -47.21 -36.10
CA VAL A 560 -72.77 -48.58 -35.76
C VAL A 560 -73.18 -48.84 -34.31
N ARG A 561 -74.09 -49.80 -34.13
CA ARG A 561 -74.80 -50.04 -32.87
C ARG A 561 -74.57 -51.47 -32.40
N ALA A 562 -74.41 -51.63 -31.09
CA ALA A 562 -74.18 -52.93 -30.48
C ALA A 562 -75.07 -53.09 -29.24
N ALA A 563 -75.62 -54.29 -29.06
CA ALA A 563 -76.03 -54.80 -27.76
C ALA A 563 -74.90 -55.69 -27.22
N GLY A 564 -74.61 -55.61 -25.92
CA GLY A 564 -73.66 -56.50 -25.27
C GLY A 564 -74.19 -57.95 -25.22
N SER A 565 -73.28 -58.90 -25.06
CA SER A 565 -73.63 -60.31 -24.76
C SER A 565 -74.38 -60.46 -23.42
N SER A 566 -74.24 -59.51 -22.50
CA SER A 566 -74.92 -59.49 -21.20
C SER A 566 -75.39 -58.07 -20.79
N ALA A 567 -75.75 -57.90 -19.52
CA ALA A 567 -76.19 -56.64 -18.95
C ALA A 567 -75.06 -55.60 -18.82
N ASP A 568 -73.84 -56.03 -18.54
CA ASP A 568 -72.67 -55.15 -18.31
C ASP A 568 -71.46 -55.66 -19.09
N CYS A 569 -71.22 -55.03 -20.24
CA CYS A 569 -70.11 -55.34 -21.13
C CYS A 569 -69.27 -54.09 -21.37
N ILE A 570 -67.96 -54.21 -21.54
CA ILE A 570 -67.08 -53.12 -22.00
C ILE A 570 -66.43 -53.54 -23.30
N THR A 571 -66.54 -52.71 -24.34
CA THR A 571 -65.88 -52.94 -25.63
C THR A 571 -64.87 -51.86 -25.97
N SER A 572 -63.77 -52.29 -26.59
CA SER A 572 -62.81 -51.44 -27.27
C SER A 572 -62.67 -51.93 -28.71
N PHE A 573 -62.61 -51.01 -29.68
CA PHE A 573 -62.49 -51.39 -31.09
C PHE A 573 -61.46 -50.54 -31.84
N TYR A 574 -60.83 -51.21 -32.79
CA TYR A 574 -60.05 -50.64 -33.89
C TYR A 574 -60.97 -50.56 -35.12
N LYS A 575 -60.82 -49.49 -35.90
CA LYS A 575 -61.61 -49.24 -37.12
C LYS A 575 -60.72 -48.75 -38.24
N ILE A 576 -60.88 -49.32 -39.44
CA ILE A 576 -60.40 -48.73 -40.70
C ILE A 576 -61.61 -48.18 -41.47
N PRO A 577 -61.77 -46.87 -41.65
CA PRO A 577 -62.70 -46.32 -42.63
C PRO A 577 -62.13 -46.40 -44.06
N LEU A 578 -62.98 -46.60 -45.07
CA LEU A 578 -62.63 -46.42 -46.47
C LEU A 578 -63.67 -45.53 -47.19
N SER A 579 -63.20 -44.82 -48.21
CA SER A 579 -64.02 -44.09 -49.16
C SER A 579 -63.33 -44.04 -50.52
N SER A 580 -64.08 -44.31 -51.58
CA SER A 580 -63.61 -44.15 -52.97
C SER A 580 -63.39 -42.67 -53.37
N ALA A 581 -63.86 -41.72 -52.55
CA ALA A 581 -63.71 -40.28 -52.80
C ALA A 581 -62.86 -39.54 -51.75
N ASN A 582 -62.65 -40.11 -50.55
CA ASN A 582 -62.00 -39.43 -49.42
C ASN A 582 -60.79 -40.17 -48.84
N THR A 583 -60.52 -41.42 -49.23
CA THR A 583 -59.33 -42.16 -48.80
C THR A 583 -58.30 -42.18 -49.94
N ALA A 584 -57.14 -41.58 -49.71
CA ALA A 584 -56.06 -41.55 -50.69
C ALA A 584 -55.11 -42.76 -50.55
N ASP A 585 -54.56 -43.21 -51.68
CA ASP A 585 -53.52 -44.23 -51.75
C ASP A 585 -52.31 -43.88 -50.87
N ALA A 586 -51.88 -44.83 -50.04
CA ALA A 586 -50.83 -44.62 -49.04
C ALA A 586 -50.17 -45.93 -48.57
N THR A 587 -48.90 -45.83 -48.15
CA THR A 587 -48.18 -46.88 -47.43
C THR A 587 -47.89 -46.41 -46.00
N ARG A 588 -48.24 -47.23 -45.01
CA ARG A 588 -48.25 -46.94 -43.57
C ARG A 588 -47.63 -48.13 -42.83
N GLY A 589 -46.30 -48.19 -42.82
CA GLY A 589 -45.57 -49.39 -42.40
C GLY A 589 -45.94 -50.58 -43.29
N ASN A 590 -46.45 -51.66 -42.68
CA ASN A 590 -46.94 -52.84 -43.40
C ASN A 590 -48.39 -52.71 -43.91
N THR A 591 -49.10 -51.61 -43.62
CA THR A 591 -50.45 -51.36 -44.11
C THR A 591 -50.41 -50.56 -45.41
N ILE A 592 -51.10 -51.03 -46.45
CA ILE A 592 -51.25 -50.35 -47.73
C ILE A 592 -52.73 -50.04 -47.95
N THR A 593 -53.02 -48.87 -48.50
CA THR A 593 -54.31 -48.53 -49.08
C THR A 593 -54.08 -48.14 -50.52
N THR A 594 -54.87 -48.70 -51.43
CA THR A 594 -54.81 -48.39 -52.86
C THR A 594 -56.20 -48.45 -53.50
N SER A 595 -56.39 -47.75 -54.61
CA SER A 595 -57.66 -47.62 -55.31
C SER A 595 -57.55 -47.93 -56.80
N ASN A 596 -58.64 -48.45 -57.37
CA ASN A 596 -58.80 -48.63 -58.82
C ASN A 596 -60.16 -48.05 -59.22
N THR A 597 -60.21 -47.37 -60.37
CA THR A 597 -61.36 -46.63 -60.88
C THR A 597 -62.01 -47.24 -62.12
N ASP A 598 -61.43 -48.29 -62.73
CA ASP A 598 -61.86 -48.86 -64.02
C ASP A 598 -62.28 -50.34 -63.93
N VAL A 599 -62.76 -50.77 -62.74
CA VAL A 599 -63.15 -52.16 -62.46
C VAL A 599 -64.38 -52.56 -63.29
N ASP A 600 -64.14 -53.08 -64.48
CA ASP A 600 -65.15 -53.43 -65.50
C ASP A 600 -65.47 -54.95 -65.53
N SER A 601 -65.98 -55.44 -66.66
CA SER A 601 -66.19 -56.85 -66.99
C SER A 601 -64.91 -57.68 -67.21
N ALA A 602 -63.72 -57.08 -67.27
CA ALA A 602 -62.44 -57.77 -67.40
C ALA A 602 -61.82 -58.17 -66.04
N SER A 603 -60.70 -58.89 -66.08
CA SER A 603 -59.92 -59.25 -64.89
C SER A 603 -58.76 -58.28 -64.68
N GLU A 604 -58.81 -57.51 -63.60
CA GLU A 604 -57.82 -56.49 -63.26
C GLU A 604 -56.98 -56.81 -62.02
N SER A 605 -55.91 -56.05 -61.80
CA SER A 605 -54.98 -56.22 -60.67
C SER A 605 -55.09 -55.05 -59.70
N ILE A 606 -55.82 -55.24 -58.59
CA ILE A 606 -56.11 -54.18 -57.60
C ILE A 606 -55.02 -53.95 -56.54
N ASP A 607 -54.09 -54.89 -56.36
CA ASP A 607 -52.88 -54.75 -55.53
C ASP A 607 -51.82 -55.79 -55.96
N THR A 608 -50.55 -55.54 -55.67
CA THR A 608 -49.46 -56.53 -55.82
C THR A 608 -48.42 -56.40 -54.72
N PHE A 609 -48.17 -57.49 -53.98
CA PHE A 609 -47.11 -57.57 -52.96
C PHE A 609 -46.03 -58.58 -53.33
N ALA A 610 -44.79 -58.34 -52.85
CA ALA A 610 -43.67 -59.24 -53.09
C ALA A 610 -43.81 -60.53 -52.28
N HIS A 611 -44.05 -61.65 -52.96
CA HIS A 611 -44.19 -63.00 -52.39
C HIS A 611 -42.95 -63.53 -51.65
N ALA A 612 -41.81 -62.84 -51.76
CA ALA A 612 -40.58 -63.10 -51.01
C ALA A 612 -40.56 -62.39 -49.64
N THR A 613 -41.33 -61.32 -49.48
CA THR A 613 -41.39 -60.47 -48.26
C THR A 613 -42.61 -60.81 -47.41
N PHE A 614 -43.77 -61.01 -48.04
CA PHE A 614 -45.03 -61.29 -47.37
C PHE A 614 -45.60 -62.61 -47.85
N ARG A 615 -46.05 -63.48 -46.92
CA ARG A 615 -46.62 -64.80 -47.24
C ARG A 615 -48.10 -64.78 -47.62
N GLY A 616 -48.71 -63.61 -47.55
CA GLY A 616 -50.12 -63.34 -47.81
C GLY A 616 -50.48 -61.94 -47.33
N ALA A 617 -51.63 -61.45 -47.77
CA ALA A 617 -52.16 -60.15 -47.42
C ALA A 617 -53.66 -60.28 -47.07
N LYS A 618 -54.12 -59.46 -46.13
CA LYS A 618 -55.51 -59.41 -45.72
C LYS A 618 -56.12 -58.09 -46.15
N TYR A 619 -57.08 -58.15 -47.06
CA TYR A 619 -57.76 -57.00 -47.62
C TYR A 619 -59.10 -56.78 -46.94
N PHE A 620 -59.45 -55.50 -46.83
CA PHE A 620 -60.82 -55.02 -46.76
C PHE A 620 -61.04 -54.17 -48.01
N ILE A 621 -61.99 -54.56 -48.85
CA ILE A 621 -62.25 -53.93 -50.15
C ILE A 621 -63.62 -53.27 -50.08
N SER A 622 -63.69 -51.98 -50.43
CA SER A 622 -64.94 -51.24 -50.66
C SER A 622 -65.09 -51.04 -52.16
N ILE A 623 -66.26 -51.38 -52.70
CA ILE A 623 -66.57 -51.27 -54.13
C ILE A 623 -67.84 -50.45 -54.26
N ASP A 624 -67.76 -49.29 -54.89
CA ASP A 624 -68.92 -48.43 -55.12
C ASP A 624 -69.28 -48.45 -56.60
N ASN A 625 -70.57 -48.33 -56.96
CA ASN A 625 -70.93 -47.93 -58.32
C ASN A 625 -70.68 -46.43 -58.55
N ASP A 626 -70.53 -46.01 -59.80
CA ASP A 626 -70.22 -44.62 -60.21
C ASP A 626 -71.20 -43.56 -59.62
N SER A 627 -72.44 -43.97 -59.32
CA SER A 627 -73.46 -43.12 -58.71
C SER A 627 -73.53 -43.18 -57.17
N LYS A 628 -72.67 -43.98 -56.50
CA LYS A 628 -72.66 -44.24 -55.05
C LYS A 628 -74.01 -44.70 -54.46
N THR A 629 -74.82 -45.38 -55.26
CA THR A 629 -76.14 -45.94 -54.87
C THR A 629 -76.10 -47.42 -54.53
N GLU A 630 -75.13 -48.16 -55.07
CA GLU A 630 -74.81 -49.52 -54.64
C GLU A 630 -73.35 -49.53 -54.16
N VAL A 631 -73.14 -49.98 -52.93
CA VAL A 631 -71.81 -50.27 -52.35
C VAL A 631 -71.78 -51.76 -52.01
N ASP A 632 -70.66 -52.42 -52.29
CA ASP A 632 -70.32 -53.74 -51.75
C ASP A 632 -69.05 -53.63 -50.91
N THR A 633 -68.95 -54.49 -49.90
CA THR A 633 -67.79 -54.58 -49.03
C THR A 633 -67.44 -56.03 -48.81
N ILE A 634 -66.18 -56.39 -49.05
CA ILE A 634 -65.73 -57.77 -48.96
C ILE A 634 -64.36 -57.82 -48.28
N GLU A 635 -64.19 -58.78 -47.37
CA GLU A 635 -62.89 -59.11 -46.82
C GLU A 635 -62.29 -60.28 -47.59
N ALA A 636 -61.00 -60.20 -47.89
CA ALA A 636 -60.26 -61.28 -48.52
C ALA A 636 -58.98 -61.58 -47.75
N LEU A 637 -58.66 -62.87 -47.60
CA LEU A 637 -57.30 -63.32 -47.28
C LEU A 637 -56.71 -63.93 -48.56
N VAL A 638 -55.63 -63.34 -49.06
CA VAL A 638 -54.81 -63.92 -50.13
C VAL A 638 -53.56 -64.51 -49.51
N VAL A 639 -53.25 -65.76 -49.85
CA VAL A 639 -52.01 -66.46 -49.47
C VAL A 639 -51.42 -67.12 -50.71
N HIS A 640 -50.11 -67.41 -50.70
CA HIS A 640 -49.45 -68.09 -51.82
C HIS A 640 -48.50 -69.17 -51.32
N ASP A 641 -48.24 -70.18 -52.16
CA ASP A 641 -47.20 -71.17 -51.91
C ASP A 641 -45.80 -70.65 -52.29
N GLY A 642 -45.73 -69.83 -53.35
CA GLY A 642 -44.51 -69.33 -53.98
C GLY A 642 -44.59 -69.29 -55.51
N SER A 643 -45.67 -69.79 -56.12
CA SER A 643 -45.95 -69.70 -57.55
C SER A 643 -47.42 -69.38 -57.83
N ASP A 644 -48.35 -70.01 -57.10
CA ASP A 644 -49.78 -69.76 -57.23
C ASP A 644 -50.35 -69.01 -56.00
N ALA A 645 -51.36 -68.18 -56.25
CA ALA A 645 -52.07 -67.41 -55.22
C ALA A 645 -53.49 -67.96 -55.00
N TYR A 646 -53.88 -68.05 -53.73
CA TYR A 646 -55.16 -68.59 -53.28
C TYR A 646 -55.90 -67.52 -52.45
N ILE A 647 -57.13 -67.21 -52.87
CA ILE A 647 -57.99 -66.22 -52.21
C ILE A 647 -59.12 -66.90 -51.45
N THR A 648 -59.35 -66.49 -50.20
CA THR A 648 -60.54 -66.83 -49.41
C THR A 648 -61.28 -65.55 -49.06
N ALA A 649 -62.49 -65.39 -49.58
CA ALA A 649 -63.33 -64.23 -49.36
C ALA A 649 -64.44 -64.50 -48.32
N TYR A 650 -64.80 -63.49 -47.53
CA TYR A 650 -65.78 -63.59 -46.45
C TYR A 650 -66.30 -62.20 -46.02
N GLY A 651 -67.32 -62.16 -45.15
CA GLY A 651 -67.80 -60.90 -44.55
C GLY A 651 -68.66 -60.00 -45.45
N GLY A 652 -68.94 -60.42 -46.69
CA GLY A 652 -69.64 -59.65 -47.73
C GLY A 652 -70.87 -58.85 -47.26
N SER A 653 -71.00 -57.60 -47.71
CA SER A 653 -72.18 -56.74 -47.48
C SER A 653 -72.45 -55.79 -48.65
N ARG A 654 -73.45 -56.17 -49.46
CA ARG A 654 -73.91 -55.41 -50.62
C ARG A 654 -75.20 -54.65 -50.30
N THR A 655 -75.24 -53.35 -50.62
CA THR A 655 -76.41 -52.49 -50.41
C THR A 655 -77.42 -52.53 -51.58
N GLY A 656 -77.03 -53.19 -52.67
CA GLY A 656 -77.78 -53.34 -53.92
C GLY A 656 -78.67 -54.58 -53.99
N SER A 657 -79.48 -54.69 -55.05
CA SER A 657 -80.47 -55.79 -55.23
C SER A 657 -80.26 -56.62 -56.51
N ASN A 658 -79.11 -56.46 -57.18
CA ASN A 658 -78.74 -57.12 -58.45
C ASN A 658 -78.15 -58.52 -58.26
#